data_AF-A0A7J6HPX8-F1
#
_entry.id   AF-A0A7J6HPX8-F1
#
_cell.length_a   1.000
_cell.length_b   1.000
_cell.length_c   1.000
_cell.angle_alpha   90.00
_cell.angle_beta   90.00
_cell.angle_gamma   90.00
#
_symmetry.space_group_name_H-M   'P 1'
#
loop_
_entity.id
_entity.type
_entity.pdbx_description
1 polymer ?
#
loop_
_entity_poly.entity_id
_entity_poly.type
_entity_poly.pdbx_seq_one_letter_code
_entity_poly.pdbx_strand_id
1 'polypeptide(L)'
;MASSSSKVSFILTILLVFSVVFIAIAGNHNNLNSPNGSALSGIEFPEHMSFNVVSSSENSGCSFSTSQNDNQPTTNDNIDSLFSLKPDKQTVKLHLKRRSENKETEPKKSLISYSIRDTARIQTLHRRVTEKKNQSTVSKKQNKKSPTKEQKKTISATAPAPAPESYKSEFSGQLIATLESGVGFGSGEYFMDVFVGTPPKHYSLILDTGSDLNWIQCVPCHDCFDQNGPYYDPKHSTSYKSITCNDPKCEMVSSPDPPQPCKSDNQTCPYYYWYGDSSNTTGDFALETFTVNLTTPNSGKGEFRRVEDIMFGCGHWNRGLFRGAAGLLGLGRGPLSFSSQLQSLYGQSFSYCLVDRDSDTNVSSKLIFGEDKGLLAHPELNFTTLVTAKDIPVDTFYYLQIKSILVGGEILNISEETWKLSSEGSGGTIIDSGTTLSYFTDPAYQVIKEAFFNKIKGYQTAEIEDFPLDLCYNVSGVDNLDLPDFGIVFSDGAVWDFPVENYFIQVYPQEIVCLAFKNTSSNALSIIGNYQQQNFHILYDTKNSKLGFAPMNCANPQLIISMAQEVGKPNEEEVVLGEEIDHVRLITLNRPRQLNVISSRVVSLLAEYLEKWEKDDKVELILIKGAGRAFSAGGDLKMFYDGRTEKDSCLEVVYRMYWLCYHIHTYKKTQVALAHGISMGGGASLMVPLKFSVVTEKTVGTYSSLSFPLQKQVLGFILIVAFPTYILVSPETLTITVVEHAGEYLALTGARLNGKELVAIGLATHFVPSEKIPELEKRLISLNSGKADAVKSAIEEFSVEVKLDDESVLNKQSIINECFSKDTVAEIIQSFEVESKKEGNGWIGPVLKGLKRSSPTGLNVTLKSIREGRKQSLSECLKKEFRLTINILRATISNDVYEGIRALTIDKDNSPKWSPPSLDKVDEGKVDLIFQQFEEKLELQIPETEECRWDGKYENSTYGLCKTTK
;
A
#
# COMPACT_ATOMS: atom_id res chain seq x y z
N MET A 1 -17.48 63.44 -7.88
CA MET A 1 -18.10 63.50 -6.54
C MET A 1 -19.56 63.13 -6.71
N ALA A 2 -20.20 62.16 -6.06
CA ALA A 2 -19.84 61.09 -5.15
C ALA A 2 -21.02 60.09 -5.27
N SER A 3 -20.76 58.82 -5.61
CA SER A 3 -20.85 57.67 -4.71
C SER A 3 -22.27 57.10 -4.49
N SER A 4 -22.33 55.76 -4.55
CA SER A 4 -23.24 54.86 -3.84
C SER A 4 -24.34 54.16 -4.65
N SER A 5 -24.24 52.82 -4.65
CA SER A 5 -25.32 51.83 -4.74
C SER A 5 -25.93 51.52 -6.11
N SER A 6 -25.22 50.73 -6.94
CA SER A 6 -25.85 50.05 -8.09
C SER A 6 -25.28 48.65 -8.39
N LYS A 7 -24.49 48.04 -7.49
CA LYS A 7 -23.98 46.66 -7.66
C LYS A 7 -24.35 45.67 -6.54
N VAL A 8 -25.21 46.08 -5.60
CA VAL A 8 -25.68 45.21 -4.49
C VAL A 8 -27.09 44.64 -4.73
N SER A 9 -27.83 45.13 -5.74
CA SER A 9 -29.23 44.73 -6.00
C SER A 9 -29.40 43.53 -6.94
N PHE A 10 -28.34 43.02 -7.56
CA PHE A 10 -28.43 41.88 -8.50
C PHE A 10 -27.93 40.56 -7.90
N ILE A 11 -27.19 40.61 -6.79
CA ILE A 11 -26.65 39.42 -6.10
C ILE A 11 -27.60 38.97 -4.97
N LEU A 12 -28.40 39.86 -4.39
CA LEU A 12 -29.37 39.50 -3.34
C LEU A 12 -30.61 38.76 -3.88
N THR A 13 -30.94 38.90 -5.16
CA THR A 13 -32.11 38.30 -5.79
C THR A 13 -31.89 36.85 -6.23
N ILE A 14 -30.62 36.44 -6.40
CA ILE A 14 -30.25 35.04 -6.71
C ILE A 14 -30.10 34.21 -5.42
N LEU A 15 -29.86 34.85 -4.27
CA LEU A 15 -29.80 34.22 -2.94
C LEU A 15 -31.18 34.02 -2.26
N LEU A 16 -32.27 34.52 -2.85
CA LEU A 16 -33.63 34.47 -2.28
C LEU A 16 -34.56 33.42 -2.92
N VAL A 17 -34.09 32.65 -3.90
CA VAL A 17 -34.86 31.56 -4.53
C VAL A 17 -34.47 30.18 -3.99
N PHE A 18 -33.39 30.06 -3.20
CA PHE A 18 -32.91 28.78 -2.67
C PHE A 18 -33.15 28.54 -1.17
N SER A 19 -33.88 29.42 -0.47
CA SER A 19 -34.08 29.33 0.99
C SER A 19 -35.50 28.98 1.45
N VAL A 20 -36.35 28.38 0.61
CA VAL A 20 -37.66 27.85 1.04
C VAL A 20 -38.01 26.55 0.32
N VAL A 21 -37.39 25.42 0.70
CA VAL A 21 -38.10 24.14 0.88
C VAL A 21 -37.35 23.33 1.95
N PHE A 22 -38.10 22.84 2.95
CA PHE A 22 -37.74 21.85 3.97
C PHE A 22 -37.06 22.32 5.27
N ILE A 23 -37.83 23.03 6.11
CA ILE A 23 -38.02 22.61 7.51
C ILE A 23 -39.52 22.64 7.81
N ALA A 24 -40.15 21.47 7.96
CA ALA A 24 -41.28 21.24 8.86
C ALA A 24 -41.86 19.84 8.62
N ILE A 25 -41.40 18.81 9.35
CA ILE A 25 -42.29 17.78 9.90
C ILE A 25 -41.72 17.33 11.25
N ALA A 26 -42.28 17.87 12.33
CA ALA A 26 -42.29 17.25 13.64
C ALA A 26 -43.73 17.23 14.14
N GLY A 27 -44.20 16.05 14.53
CA GLY A 27 -45.16 15.87 15.62
C GLY A 27 -46.65 16.07 15.34
N ASN A 28 -47.35 14.93 15.23
CA ASN A 28 -48.57 14.59 15.97
C ASN A 28 -49.86 15.41 15.78
N HIS A 29 -50.89 14.79 15.16
CA HIS A 29 -52.16 14.49 15.85
C HIS A 29 -53.15 13.67 14.97
N ASN A 30 -53.44 12.45 15.44
CA ASN A 30 -54.71 11.74 15.63
C ASN A 30 -55.85 11.72 14.58
N ASN A 31 -56.31 10.46 14.40
CA ASN A 31 -57.68 9.94 14.24
C ASN A 31 -58.42 10.15 12.92
N LEU A 32 -58.76 9.04 12.25
CA LEU A 32 -60.15 8.55 12.11
C LEU A 32 -60.24 7.22 11.31
N ASN A 33 -60.73 6.18 11.99
CA ASN A 33 -61.74 5.19 11.57
C ASN A 33 -61.59 4.37 10.26
N SER A 34 -61.31 3.07 10.46
CA SER A 34 -61.90 1.88 9.80
C SER A 34 -63.46 1.96 9.74
N PRO A 35 -64.24 1.29 8.84
CA PRO A 35 -64.19 -0.17 8.58
C PRO A 35 -64.74 -0.75 7.24
N ASN A 36 -64.71 -2.10 7.18
CA ASN A 36 -65.41 -3.08 6.31
C ASN A 36 -64.63 -3.59 5.08
N GLY A 37 -64.49 -4.90 4.80
CA GLY A 37 -64.96 -6.12 5.47
C GLY A 37 -65.17 -7.28 4.48
N SER A 38 -64.83 -8.51 4.94
CA SER A 38 -65.30 -9.84 4.51
C SER A 38 -64.71 -10.47 3.22
N ALA A 39 -64.46 -11.78 3.07
CA ALA A 39 -64.91 -13.02 3.74
C ALA A 39 -63.84 -14.14 3.57
N LEU A 40 -63.40 -14.88 4.61
CA LEU A 40 -63.88 -16.22 5.09
C LEU A 40 -63.85 -17.32 4.01
N SER A 41 -63.41 -18.57 4.20
CA SER A 41 -63.24 -19.51 5.36
C SER A 41 -62.63 -20.82 4.78
N GLY A 42 -62.04 -21.81 5.45
CA GLY A 42 -61.86 -22.26 6.85
C GLY A 42 -60.85 -23.46 6.83
N ILE A 43 -60.32 -23.98 7.95
CA ILE A 43 -60.94 -24.94 8.90
C ILE A 43 -60.06 -25.04 10.18
N GLU A 44 -60.71 -25.35 11.30
CA GLU A 44 -60.30 -25.35 12.73
C GLU A 44 -59.46 -26.56 13.25
N PHE A 45 -58.91 -26.37 14.46
CA PHE A 45 -58.15 -27.27 15.36
C PHE A 45 -58.99 -28.33 16.11
N PRO A 46 -58.36 -29.29 16.85
CA PRO A 46 -58.35 -29.14 18.32
C PRO A 46 -57.12 -29.70 19.10
N GLU A 47 -56.85 -29.01 20.23
CA GLU A 47 -56.62 -29.45 21.63
C GLU A 47 -55.51 -30.43 22.12
N HIS A 48 -54.70 -29.88 23.04
CA HIS A 48 -54.18 -30.40 24.33
C HIS A 48 -53.45 -31.75 24.47
N MET A 49 -52.23 -31.72 25.06
CA MET A 49 -52.02 -32.22 26.44
C MET A 49 -50.67 -31.77 27.05
N SER A 50 -50.76 -31.22 28.25
CA SER A 50 -49.72 -31.02 29.27
C SER A 50 -49.22 -32.33 29.88
N PHE A 51 -48.01 -32.39 30.44
CA PHE A 51 -47.77 -32.84 31.84
C PHE A 51 -46.32 -32.63 32.31
N ASN A 52 -46.22 -32.41 33.63
CA ASN A 52 -45.08 -32.03 34.46
C ASN A 52 -44.13 -33.18 34.86
N VAL A 53 -42.88 -32.79 35.17
CA VAL A 53 -42.07 -33.08 36.39
C VAL A 53 -42.53 -34.24 37.30
N VAL A 54 -41.60 -35.13 37.71
CA VAL A 54 -41.20 -35.41 39.12
C VAL A 54 -39.96 -36.33 39.22
N SER A 55 -39.11 -35.92 40.17
CA SER A 55 -37.91 -36.46 40.81
C SER A 55 -37.96 -37.89 41.38
N SER A 56 -36.79 -38.57 41.43
CA SER A 56 -36.15 -39.18 42.63
C SER A 56 -34.92 -40.01 42.19
N SER A 57 -33.67 -39.59 42.43
CA SER A 57 -32.86 -39.67 43.66
C SER A 57 -32.47 -41.11 44.06
N GLU A 58 -31.18 -41.46 44.04
CA GLU A 58 -30.29 -41.47 45.23
C GLU A 58 -28.91 -42.11 44.95
N ASN A 59 -27.86 -41.43 45.46
CA ASN A 59 -26.65 -41.92 46.13
C ASN A 59 -25.74 -42.96 45.41
N SER A 60 -24.41 -42.83 45.38
CA SER A 60 -23.45 -42.25 46.35
C SER A 60 -22.03 -42.30 45.75
N GLY A 61 -21.09 -41.53 46.33
CA GLY A 61 -19.72 -42.05 46.55
C GLY A 61 -18.56 -41.28 45.91
N CYS A 62 -17.97 -40.37 46.67
CA CYS A 62 -16.67 -39.74 46.45
C CYS A 62 -15.50 -40.74 46.35
N SER A 63 -14.42 -40.40 45.62
CA SER A 63 -13.10 -40.11 46.23
C SER A 63 -11.94 -40.10 45.21
N PHE A 64 -11.02 -39.18 45.46
CA PHE A 64 -9.66 -39.08 44.90
C PHE A 64 -8.78 -40.27 45.33
N SER A 65 -7.84 -40.70 44.48
CA SER A 65 -6.39 -40.72 44.79
C SER A 65 -5.50 -41.39 43.72
N THR A 66 -4.53 -40.61 43.27
CA THR A 66 -3.09 -40.87 42.97
C THR A 66 -2.50 -42.29 42.96
N SER A 67 -1.57 -42.49 42.00
CA SER A 67 -0.20 -43.07 42.06
C SER A 67 0.07 -44.01 40.86
N GLN A 68 0.92 -43.62 39.90
CA GLN A 68 2.39 -43.73 39.80
C GLN A 68 2.89 -45.08 39.24
N ASN A 69 3.67 -44.96 38.16
CA ASN A 69 4.85 -45.75 37.75
C ASN A 69 4.59 -47.23 37.35
N ASP A 70 5.12 -47.80 36.26
CA ASP A 70 6.51 -47.82 35.82
C ASP A 70 6.69 -48.55 34.44
N ASN A 71 7.84 -48.31 33.80
CA ASN A 71 8.61 -49.17 32.88
C ASN A 71 8.39 -49.18 31.34
N GLN A 72 9.28 -48.40 30.69
CA GLN A 72 9.99 -48.58 29.40
C GLN A 72 10.49 -50.02 29.08
N PRO A 73 11.13 -50.30 27.92
CA PRO A 73 11.00 -49.74 26.55
C PRO A 73 11.04 -50.85 25.46
N THR A 74 10.56 -50.56 24.24
CA THR A 74 11.05 -51.25 23.03
C THR A 74 11.20 -50.26 21.89
N THR A 75 12.45 -50.10 21.47
CA THR A 75 12.94 -49.43 20.27
C THR A 75 12.39 -50.08 19.00
N ASN A 76 11.92 -49.28 18.06
CA ASN A 76 12.24 -49.48 16.64
C ASN A 76 12.14 -48.13 15.92
N ASP A 77 13.30 -47.71 15.44
CA ASP A 77 13.56 -46.50 14.67
C ASP A 77 12.87 -46.52 13.29
N ASN A 78 12.73 -45.29 12.77
CA ASN A 78 12.54 -44.90 11.38
C ASN A 78 11.10 -44.87 10.85
N ILE A 79 10.44 -43.72 11.05
CA ILE A 79 10.05 -42.77 9.98
C ILE A 79 9.81 -41.44 10.69
N ASP A 80 10.83 -40.60 10.74
CA ASP A 80 10.72 -39.21 11.20
C ASP A 80 11.70 -38.37 10.38
N SER A 81 11.26 -37.92 9.19
CA SER A 81 11.95 -36.87 8.43
C SER A 81 11.06 -36.25 7.36
N LEU A 82 9.87 -35.76 7.73
CA LEU A 82 9.20 -34.70 6.97
C LEU A 82 8.09 -34.13 7.86
N PHE A 83 8.34 -33.00 8.52
CA PHE A 83 7.41 -32.00 9.07
C PHE A 83 8.08 -31.28 10.26
N SER A 84 9.15 -30.54 9.98
CA SER A 84 9.59 -29.49 10.91
C SER A 84 8.70 -28.26 10.70
N LEU A 85 7.50 -28.28 11.27
CA LEU A 85 6.74 -27.05 11.49
C LEU A 85 7.54 -26.20 12.49
N LYS A 86 7.95 -24.99 12.08
CA LYS A 86 8.50 -23.98 12.99
C LYS A 86 7.43 -23.68 14.06
N PRO A 87 7.68 -23.91 15.35
CA PRO A 87 6.73 -23.55 16.40
C PRO A 87 7.02 -22.12 16.82
N ASP A 88 6.20 -21.12 16.42
CA ASP A 88 6.20 -19.82 17.13
C ASP A 88 5.08 -18.81 16.81
N LYS A 89 4.07 -19.10 15.97
CA LYS A 89 2.93 -18.17 15.77
C LYS A 89 1.58 -18.86 15.91
N GLN A 90 1.08 -18.97 17.14
CA GLN A 90 -0.29 -19.45 17.42
C GLN A 90 -1.34 -18.32 17.39
N THR A 91 -0.89 -17.06 17.42
CA THR A 91 -1.74 -15.87 17.39
C THR A 91 -1.13 -14.79 16.49
N VAL A 92 -1.99 -14.00 15.86
CA VAL A 92 -1.67 -12.88 14.98
C VAL A 92 -2.37 -11.62 15.48
N LYS A 93 -1.77 -10.45 15.21
CA LYS A 93 -2.25 -9.16 15.71
C LYS A 93 -2.99 -8.40 14.65
N LEU A 94 -4.25 -8.03 14.92
CA LEU A 94 -4.99 -7.06 14.13
C LEU A 94 -4.90 -5.68 14.79
N HIS A 95 -4.35 -4.72 14.06
CA HIS A 95 -4.30 -3.32 14.47
C HIS A 95 -5.60 -2.60 14.06
N LEU A 96 -6.40 -2.16 15.03
CA LEU A 96 -7.62 -1.41 14.73
C LEU A 96 -7.28 -0.01 14.19
N LYS A 97 -7.75 0.29 12.97
CA LYS A 97 -7.65 1.66 12.43
C LYS A 97 -8.80 2.47 13.08
N ARG A 98 -8.53 3.53 13.85
CA ARG A 98 -9.61 4.46 14.32
C ARG A 98 -9.76 5.59 13.30
N ARG A 99 -10.77 5.54 12.42
CA ARG A 99 -11.08 6.66 11.51
C ARG A 99 -11.78 7.77 12.29
N SER A 100 -11.35 9.02 12.10
CA SER A 100 -12.09 10.20 12.59
C SER A 100 -13.40 10.33 11.81
N GLU A 101 -14.51 10.53 12.52
CA GLU A 101 -15.84 10.87 11.98
C GLU A 101 -15.73 12.04 11.00
N ASN A 102 -15.64 11.76 9.70
CA ASN A 102 -15.93 12.72 8.63
C ASN A 102 -15.99 11.97 7.29
N LYS A 103 -17.10 11.23 7.10
CA LYS A 103 -17.85 11.01 5.85
C LYS A 103 -18.87 9.90 6.09
N GLU A 104 -20.15 10.25 6.11
CA GLU A 104 -21.26 9.30 6.09
C GLU A 104 -21.18 8.43 4.82
N THR A 105 -20.65 7.23 4.94
CA THR A 105 -20.96 6.11 4.04
C THR A 105 -21.16 4.93 4.95
N GLU A 106 -22.41 4.53 5.22
CA GLU A 106 -22.73 3.47 6.17
C GLU A 106 -22.14 2.11 5.72
N PRO A 107 -21.04 1.64 6.34
CA PRO A 107 -20.33 0.42 5.91
C PRO A 107 -21.18 -0.83 6.08
N LYS A 108 -22.10 -0.82 7.06
CA LYS A 108 -23.11 -1.88 7.26
C LYS A 108 -23.94 -2.13 6.00
N LYS A 109 -24.45 -1.08 5.36
CA LYS A 109 -25.25 -1.21 4.11
C LYS A 109 -24.42 -1.77 2.96
N SER A 110 -23.13 -1.42 2.89
CA SER A 110 -22.23 -1.94 1.85
C SER A 110 -21.98 -3.45 1.98
N LEU A 111 -21.68 -3.95 3.19
CA LEU A 111 -21.44 -5.38 3.43
C LEU A 111 -22.70 -6.24 3.24
N ILE A 112 -23.87 -5.74 3.66
CA ILE A 112 -25.15 -6.39 3.38
C ILE A 112 -25.35 -6.55 1.87
N SER A 113 -25.10 -5.47 1.10
CA SER A 113 -25.24 -5.51 -0.36
C SER A 113 -24.27 -6.50 -1.02
N TYR A 114 -23.02 -6.58 -0.54
CA TYR A 114 -22.02 -7.53 -1.03
C TYR A 114 -22.43 -8.97 -0.73
N SER A 115 -22.87 -9.23 0.51
CA SER A 115 -23.24 -10.58 0.90
C SER A 115 -24.49 -11.10 0.20
N ILE A 116 -25.50 -10.24 -0.03
CA ILE A 116 -26.68 -10.59 -0.84
C ILE A 116 -26.24 -10.98 -2.25
N ARG A 117 -25.37 -10.18 -2.86
CA ARG A 117 -24.81 -10.42 -4.19
C ARG A 117 -24.08 -11.77 -4.27
N ASP A 118 -23.11 -11.96 -3.40
CA ASP A 118 -22.29 -13.17 -3.35
C ASP A 118 -23.13 -14.44 -3.03
N THR A 119 -24.11 -14.35 -2.12
CA THR A 119 -24.97 -15.49 -1.77
C THR A 119 -25.82 -15.93 -2.96
N ALA A 120 -26.41 -14.96 -3.66
CA ALA A 120 -27.07 -15.24 -4.93
C ALA A 120 -26.05 -15.83 -5.93
N ARG A 121 -24.81 -15.29 -5.96
CA ARG A 121 -23.68 -15.77 -6.79
C ARG A 121 -23.52 -17.28 -6.76
N ILE A 122 -23.44 -17.83 -5.56
CA ILE A 122 -23.14 -19.24 -5.36
C ILE A 122 -24.33 -20.16 -5.68
N GLN A 123 -25.54 -19.77 -5.29
CA GLN A 123 -26.76 -20.56 -5.54
C GLN A 123 -26.97 -20.82 -7.04
N THR A 124 -26.69 -19.80 -7.84
CA THR A 124 -26.74 -19.89 -9.29
C THR A 124 -25.58 -20.67 -9.89
N LEU A 125 -24.34 -20.50 -9.39
CA LEU A 125 -23.21 -21.29 -9.88
C LEU A 125 -23.52 -22.79 -9.73
N HIS A 126 -24.12 -23.18 -8.61
CA HIS A 126 -24.67 -24.52 -8.41
C HIS A 126 -25.78 -24.86 -9.43
N ARG A 127 -26.69 -23.92 -9.74
CA ARG A 127 -27.71 -24.09 -10.80
C ARG A 127 -27.08 -24.31 -12.19
N ARG A 128 -26.06 -23.54 -12.59
CA ARG A 128 -25.35 -23.68 -13.87
C ARG A 128 -24.72 -25.05 -14.05
N VAL A 129 -24.03 -25.51 -13.01
CA VAL A 129 -23.46 -26.85 -12.98
C VAL A 129 -24.56 -27.90 -13.13
N THR A 130 -25.69 -27.71 -12.45
CA THR A 130 -26.85 -28.61 -12.51
C THR A 130 -27.58 -28.59 -13.88
N GLU A 131 -27.70 -27.43 -14.52
CA GLU A 131 -28.36 -27.27 -15.82
C GLU A 131 -27.48 -27.80 -16.97
N LYS A 132 -26.16 -27.54 -16.95
CA LYS A 132 -25.19 -28.18 -17.86
C LYS A 132 -25.17 -29.70 -17.68
N LYS A 133 -25.34 -30.21 -16.46
CA LYS A 133 -25.58 -31.64 -16.19
C LYS A 133 -26.84 -32.15 -16.89
N ASN A 134 -27.95 -31.41 -16.86
CA ASN A 134 -29.18 -31.80 -17.55
C ASN A 134 -29.01 -31.78 -19.09
N GLN A 135 -28.37 -30.75 -19.65
CA GLN A 135 -28.10 -30.67 -21.10
C GLN A 135 -27.18 -31.80 -21.59
N SER A 136 -26.07 -32.08 -20.91
CA SER A 136 -25.18 -33.20 -21.26
C SER A 136 -25.86 -34.58 -21.13
N THR A 137 -26.78 -34.73 -20.18
CA THR A 137 -27.60 -35.95 -20.00
C THR A 137 -28.67 -36.09 -21.09
N VAL A 138 -29.28 -35.00 -21.54
CA VAL A 138 -30.24 -34.96 -22.66
C VAL A 138 -29.54 -35.26 -23.99
N SER A 139 -28.36 -34.69 -24.25
CA SER A 139 -27.55 -35.00 -25.43
C SER A 139 -27.07 -36.46 -25.46
N LYS A 140 -26.72 -37.05 -24.30
CA LYS A 140 -26.42 -38.49 -24.17
C LYS A 140 -27.66 -39.39 -24.36
N LYS A 141 -28.87 -38.91 -24.02
CA LYS A 141 -30.14 -39.64 -24.25
C LYS A 141 -30.66 -39.54 -25.69
N GLN A 142 -30.47 -38.40 -26.37
CA GLN A 142 -30.82 -38.24 -27.79
C GLN A 142 -29.91 -39.06 -28.71
N ASN A 143 -28.61 -39.17 -28.41
CA ASN A 143 -27.67 -40.04 -29.12
C ASN A 143 -27.88 -41.56 -28.93
N LYS A 144 -28.84 -41.99 -28.09
CA LYS A 144 -29.23 -43.41 -27.92
C LYS A 144 -30.47 -43.81 -28.73
N LYS A 145 -31.08 -42.91 -29.52
CA LYS A 145 -32.29 -43.19 -30.31
C LYS A 145 -32.14 -42.80 -31.79
N SER A 146 -31.16 -43.36 -32.50
CA SER A 146 -31.19 -43.48 -33.97
C SER A 146 -30.00 -44.32 -34.47
N PRO A 147 -30.22 -45.42 -35.21
CA PRO A 147 -29.17 -46.10 -35.95
C PRO A 147 -29.22 -45.66 -37.41
N THR A 148 -28.52 -44.59 -37.76
CA THR A 148 -28.27 -44.24 -39.17
C THR A 148 -26.82 -43.86 -39.36
N LYS A 149 -26.17 -44.56 -40.30
CA LYS A 149 -24.78 -44.36 -40.73
C LYS A 149 -24.63 -42.95 -41.29
N GLU A 150 -24.05 -42.04 -40.52
CA GLU A 150 -23.34 -40.88 -41.05
C GLU A 150 -21.91 -40.92 -40.54
N GLN A 151 -20.97 -40.73 -41.47
CA GLN A 151 -19.54 -40.73 -41.21
C GLN A 151 -19.23 -39.68 -40.15
N LYS A 152 -18.82 -40.15 -38.97
CA LYS A 152 -18.20 -39.34 -37.92
C LYS A 152 -16.93 -38.71 -38.50
N LYS A 153 -17.04 -37.49 -39.03
CA LYS A 153 -15.89 -36.61 -39.17
C LYS A 153 -15.49 -36.22 -37.76
N THR A 154 -14.40 -36.79 -37.28
CA THR A 154 -13.74 -36.38 -36.04
C THR A 154 -13.42 -34.89 -36.17
N ILE A 155 -14.21 -34.04 -35.52
CA ILE A 155 -13.83 -32.65 -35.26
C ILE A 155 -12.73 -32.75 -34.21
N SER A 156 -11.49 -32.88 -34.70
CA SER A 156 -10.31 -32.46 -33.95
C SER A 156 -10.60 -31.03 -33.49
N ALA A 157 -10.42 -30.76 -32.20
CA ALA A 157 -10.41 -29.40 -31.68
C ALA A 157 -9.59 -28.53 -32.63
N THR A 158 -10.27 -27.62 -33.33
CA THR A 158 -9.63 -26.71 -34.26
C THR A 158 -8.68 -25.88 -33.41
N ALA A 159 -7.39 -25.99 -33.70
CA ALA A 159 -6.39 -25.10 -33.13
C ALA A 159 -6.85 -23.64 -33.33
N PRO A 160 -6.55 -22.73 -32.39
CA PRO A 160 -6.89 -21.32 -32.54
C PRO A 160 -6.44 -20.82 -33.92
N ALA A 161 -7.31 -20.05 -34.57
CA ALA A 161 -7.08 -19.55 -35.92
C ALA A 161 -5.67 -18.93 -36.02
N PRO A 162 -4.88 -19.24 -37.06
CA PRO A 162 -3.58 -18.62 -37.23
C PRO A 162 -3.76 -17.10 -37.37
N ALA A 163 -2.95 -16.34 -36.62
CA ALA A 163 -2.89 -14.89 -36.76
C ALA A 163 -2.61 -14.51 -38.23
N PRO A 164 -3.12 -13.36 -38.72
CA PRO A 164 -2.75 -12.83 -40.03
C PRO A 164 -1.22 -12.85 -40.19
N GLU A 165 -0.73 -13.25 -41.36
CA GLU A 165 0.71 -13.50 -41.64
C GLU A 165 1.64 -12.29 -41.36
N SER A 166 1.11 -11.10 -41.05
CA SER A 166 1.88 -9.91 -40.66
C SER A 166 2.36 -9.89 -39.21
N TYR A 167 1.90 -10.78 -38.32
CA TYR A 167 2.23 -10.73 -36.88
C TYR A 167 3.39 -11.66 -36.45
N LYS A 168 4.21 -12.13 -37.39
CA LYS A 168 5.41 -12.91 -37.04
C LYS A 168 6.57 -11.97 -36.69
N SER A 169 6.88 -11.92 -35.39
CA SER A 169 8.14 -11.51 -34.74
C SER A 169 8.20 -10.20 -33.92
N GLU A 170 7.11 -9.44 -33.77
CA GLU A 170 7.20 -8.11 -33.11
C GLU A 170 6.76 -8.01 -31.64
N PHE A 171 6.01 -8.97 -31.09
CA PHE A 171 5.50 -8.86 -29.70
C PHE A 171 6.25 -9.76 -28.72
N SER A 172 7.41 -9.30 -28.24
CA SER A 172 8.02 -9.77 -27.00
C SER A 172 7.76 -8.73 -25.88
N GLY A 173 6.64 -8.85 -25.15
CA GLY A 173 6.26 -7.88 -24.11
C GLY A 173 5.10 -8.33 -23.22
N GLN A 174 4.80 -7.53 -22.19
CA GLN A 174 3.65 -7.71 -21.28
C GLN A 174 2.57 -6.67 -21.57
N LEU A 175 1.30 -7.01 -21.31
CA LEU A 175 0.20 -6.05 -21.24
C LEU A 175 -0.07 -5.72 -19.77
N ILE A 176 0.14 -4.47 -19.37
CA ILE A 176 -0.04 -4.03 -17.98
C ILE A 176 -1.22 -3.06 -17.91
N ALA A 177 -2.15 -3.31 -17.00
CA ALA A 177 -3.30 -2.48 -16.72
C ALA A 177 -3.34 -2.02 -15.26
N THR A 178 -3.93 -0.85 -15.03
CA THR A 178 -4.18 -0.32 -13.68
C THR A 178 -5.40 -1.00 -13.07
N LEU A 179 -5.29 -1.37 -11.79
CA LEU A 179 -6.35 -1.99 -11.01
C LEU A 179 -6.67 -1.13 -9.77
N GLU A 180 -7.95 -0.89 -9.50
CA GLU A 180 -8.41 -0.06 -8.39
C GLU A 180 -9.52 -0.74 -7.58
N SER A 181 -9.68 -0.34 -6.31
CA SER A 181 -10.76 -0.83 -5.45
C SER A 181 -12.08 -0.13 -5.78
N GLY A 182 -13.15 -0.90 -6.02
CA GLY A 182 -14.50 -0.39 -6.29
C GLY A 182 -15.20 0.23 -5.08
N VAL A 183 -14.60 0.20 -3.89
CA VAL A 183 -15.27 0.68 -2.64
C VAL A 183 -15.64 2.14 -2.69
N GLY A 184 -14.84 2.99 -3.36
CA GLY A 184 -15.19 4.40 -3.58
C GLY A 184 -16.52 4.58 -4.35
N PHE A 185 -16.91 3.58 -5.12
CA PHE A 185 -18.16 3.55 -5.90
C PHE A 185 -19.26 2.69 -5.23
N GLY A 186 -19.01 2.20 -4.01
CA GLY A 186 -19.91 1.32 -3.29
C GLY A 186 -19.95 -0.11 -3.81
N SER A 187 -18.91 -0.55 -4.54
CA SER A 187 -18.72 -1.91 -5.04
C SER A 187 -17.66 -2.65 -4.20
N GLY A 188 -17.83 -3.96 -4.02
CA GLY A 188 -16.89 -4.83 -3.27
C GLY A 188 -15.81 -5.44 -4.16
N GLU A 189 -15.85 -5.15 -5.46
CA GLU A 189 -15.00 -5.72 -6.50
C GLU A 189 -13.88 -4.76 -6.90
N TYR A 190 -12.94 -5.25 -7.71
CA TYR A 190 -11.84 -4.46 -8.25
C TYR A 190 -12.12 -4.09 -9.70
N PHE A 191 -11.79 -2.85 -10.06
CA PHE A 191 -12.04 -2.29 -11.38
C PHE A 191 -10.74 -2.17 -12.16
N MET A 192 -10.80 -2.48 -13.45
CA MET A 192 -9.74 -2.22 -14.42
C MET A 192 -10.20 -1.14 -15.39
N ASP A 193 -9.33 -0.16 -15.64
CA ASP A 193 -9.53 0.81 -16.70
C ASP A 193 -9.17 0.24 -18.07
N VAL A 194 -10.10 0.39 -19.01
CA VAL A 194 -9.93 -0.02 -20.40
C VAL A 194 -10.48 1.06 -21.33
N PHE A 195 -9.85 1.23 -22.49
CA PHE A 195 -10.38 2.09 -23.53
C PHE A 195 -10.95 1.24 -24.66
N VAL A 196 -12.17 1.53 -25.10
CA VAL A 196 -12.88 0.73 -26.10
C VAL A 196 -13.22 1.60 -27.30
N GLY A 197 -12.99 1.07 -28.51
CA GLY A 197 -13.36 1.70 -29.78
C GLY A 197 -12.26 2.54 -30.43
N THR A 198 -12.55 3.01 -31.65
CA THR A 198 -11.70 3.93 -32.43
C THR A 198 -12.51 5.16 -32.86
N PRO A 199 -12.28 6.35 -32.28
CA PRO A 199 -11.26 6.67 -31.27
C PRO A 199 -11.53 6.02 -29.89
N PRO A 200 -10.49 5.74 -29.10
CA PRO A 200 -10.60 5.07 -27.80
C PRO A 200 -11.39 5.90 -26.79
N LYS A 201 -12.39 5.29 -26.14
CA LYS A 201 -13.17 5.87 -25.05
C LYS A 201 -12.97 5.09 -23.76
N HIS A 202 -12.80 5.77 -22.64
CA HIS A 202 -12.52 5.18 -21.33
C HIS A 202 -13.76 4.53 -20.69
N TYR A 203 -13.56 3.35 -20.09
CA TYR A 203 -14.52 2.56 -19.34
C TYR A 203 -13.82 1.85 -18.18
N SER A 204 -14.51 1.65 -17.05
CA SER A 204 -14.01 0.86 -15.92
C SER A 204 -14.82 -0.44 -15.81
N LEU A 205 -14.15 -1.60 -15.81
CA LEU A 205 -14.78 -2.92 -15.80
C LEU A 205 -14.42 -3.72 -14.56
N ILE A 206 -15.37 -4.50 -14.06
CA ILE A 206 -15.13 -5.41 -12.93
C ILE A 206 -14.21 -6.56 -13.36
N LEU A 207 -13.17 -6.81 -12.57
CA LEU A 207 -12.25 -7.92 -12.73
C LEU A 207 -12.86 -9.23 -12.19
N ASP A 208 -13.17 -10.19 -13.06
CA ASP A 208 -13.87 -11.40 -12.65
C ASP A 208 -13.24 -12.70 -13.19
N THR A 209 -12.53 -13.44 -12.33
CA THR A 209 -11.99 -14.77 -12.67
C THR A 209 -13.04 -15.89 -12.63
N GLY A 210 -14.26 -15.60 -12.16
CA GLY A 210 -15.40 -16.52 -12.15
C GLY A 210 -16.28 -16.45 -13.41
N SER A 211 -15.92 -15.69 -14.44
CA SER A 211 -16.70 -15.63 -15.68
C SER A 211 -15.85 -15.37 -16.94
N ASP A 212 -16.39 -15.73 -18.11
CA ASP A 212 -15.67 -15.65 -19.38
C ASP A 212 -16.03 -14.41 -20.20
N LEU A 213 -17.29 -14.00 -20.28
CA LEU A 213 -17.69 -12.93 -21.21
C LEU A 213 -17.21 -11.54 -20.76
N ASN A 214 -16.46 -10.86 -21.64
CA ASN A 214 -16.23 -9.41 -21.57
C ASN A 214 -17.44 -8.66 -22.14
N TRP A 215 -17.97 -7.66 -21.45
CA TRP A 215 -19.09 -6.85 -21.97
C TRP A 215 -19.17 -5.47 -21.33
N ILE A 216 -19.84 -4.54 -22.02
CA ILE A 216 -20.10 -3.16 -21.58
C ILE A 216 -21.52 -2.72 -21.91
N GLN A 217 -22.07 -1.72 -21.20
CA GLN A 217 -23.40 -1.17 -21.54
C GLN A 217 -23.34 -0.27 -22.78
N CYS A 218 -24.25 -0.53 -23.72
CA CYS A 218 -24.31 0.10 -25.04
C CYS A 218 -25.60 0.88 -25.28
N VAL A 219 -25.54 1.90 -26.15
CA VAL A 219 -26.74 2.53 -26.70
C VAL A 219 -27.28 1.76 -27.92
N PRO A 220 -28.61 1.64 -28.09
CA PRO A 220 -29.64 2.08 -27.15
C PRO A 220 -29.65 1.20 -25.90
N CYS A 221 -29.60 1.83 -24.73
CA CYS A 221 -29.78 1.13 -23.48
C CYS A 221 -31.28 1.11 -23.17
N HIS A 222 -31.86 -0.08 -23.07
CA HIS A 222 -33.29 -0.26 -22.82
C HIS A 222 -33.60 -0.46 -21.33
N ASP A 223 -32.70 -1.11 -20.61
CA ASP A 223 -32.82 -1.37 -19.17
C ASP A 223 -31.41 -1.59 -18.60
N CYS A 224 -30.82 -0.58 -17.97
CA CYS A 224 -29.42 -0.58 -17.53
C CYS A 224 -29.29 -0.02 -16.13
N PHE A 225 -28.25 -0.43 -15.42
CA PHE A 225 -27.88 0.20 -14.14
C PHE A 225 -27.01 1.44 -14.38
N ASP A 226 -26.95 2.29 -13.36
CA ASP A 226 -26.09 3.47 -13.36
C ASP A 226 -24.60 3.09 -13.38
N GLN A 227 -23.89 3.58 -14.38
CA GLN A 227 -22.43 3.47 -14.50
C GLN A 227 -21.75 4.84 -14.40
N ASN A 228 -20.44 4.84 -14.15
CA ASN A 228 -19.64 6.06 -14.28
C ASN A 228 -19.31 6.32 -15.76
N GLY A 229 -19.58 7.53 -16.26
CA GLY A 229 -19.36 7.91 -17.65
C GLY A 229 -20.46 7.47 -18.64
N PRO A 230 -20.33 7.79 -19.94
CA PRO A 230 -21.36 7.54 -20.94
C PRO A 230 -21.42 6.07 -21.36
N TYR A 231 -22.60 5.61 -21.80
CA TYR A 231 -22.74 4.32 -22.47
C TYR A 231 -21.95 4.26 -23.78
N TYR A 232 -21.52 3.06 -24.15
CA TYR A 232 -20.80 2.84 -25.41
C TYR A 232 -21.74 2.99 -26.61
N ASP A 233 -21.29 3.71 -27.64
CA ASP A 233 -22.04 3.86 -28.90
C ASP A 233 -21.27 3.21 -30.04
N PRO A 234 -21.71 2.03 -30.51
CA PRO A 234 -21.10 1.34 -31.63
C PRO A 234 -20.95 2.20 -32.89
N LYS A 235 -21.86 3.17 -33.11
CA LYS A 235 -21.83 4.03 -34.31
C LYS A 235 -20.69 5.04 -34.30
N HIS A 236 -20.12 5.30 -33.12
CA HIS A 236 -19.03 6.25 -32.95
C HIS A 236 -17.64 5.60 -33.01
N SER A 237 -17.56 4.28 -33.23
CA SER A 237 -16.31 3.55 -33.35
C SER A 237 -16.14 3.00 -34.76
N THR A 238 -15.02 3.31 -35.40
CA THR A 238 -14.69 2.77 -36.72
C THR A 238 -14.17 1.33 -36.66
N SER A 239 -13.85 0.81 -35.48
CA SER A 239 -13.35 -0.55 -35.25
C SER A 239 -14.42 -1.55 -34.80
N TYR A 240 -15.66 -1.10 -34.59
CA TYR A 240 -16.78 -1.97 -34.24
C TYR A 240 -17.16 -2.86 -35.43
N LYS A 241 -17.22 -4.17 -35.22
CA LYS A 241 -17.72 -5.12 -36.23
C LYS A 241 -18.78 -6.03 -35.59
N SER A 242 -19.98 -6.00 -36.14
CA SER A 242 -21.05 -6.91 -35.73
C SER A 242 -20.70 -8.35 -36.11
N ILE A 243 -20.87 -9.29 -35.17
CA ILE A 243 -20.81 -10.72 -35.48
C ILE A 243 -22.21 -11.13 -35.92
N THR A 244 -22.33 -11.68 -37.12
CA THR A 244 -23.62 -12.16 -37.64
C THR A 244 -23.96 -13.53 -37.07
N CYS A 245 -25.24 -13.86 -37.07
CA CYS A 245 -25.74 -15.18 -36.68
C CYS A 245 -25.17 -16.38 -37.46
N ASN A 246 -24.73 -16.17 -38.69
CA ASN A 246 -24.04 -17.19 -39.49
C ASN A 246 -22.55 -17.37 -39.14
N ASP A 247 -21.97 -16.48 -38.33
CA ASP A 247 -20.58 -16.60 -37.90
C ASP A 247 -20.47 -17.70 -36.82
N PRO A 248 -19.56 -18.67 -36.94
CA PRO A 248 -19.35 -19.72 -35.93
C PRO A 248 -19.07 -19.18 -34.52
N LYS A 249 -18.54 -17.95 -34.40
CA LYS A 249 -18.34 -17.30 -33.09
C LYS A 249 -19.64 -17.09 -32.33
N CYS A 250 -20.78 -16.98 -33.02
CA CYS A 250 -22.08 -16.78 -32.39
C CYS A 250 -22.50 -17.97 -31.49
N GLU A 251 -22.00 -19.17 -31.77
CA GLU A 251 -22.25 -20.36 -30.95
C GLU A 251 -21.52 -20.31 -29.58
N MET A 252 -20.57 -19.38 -29.41
CA MET A 252 -19.77 -19.29 -28.18
C MET A 252 -20.52 -18.63 -27.02
N VAL A 253 -21.56 -17.83 -27.29
CA VAL A 253 -22.24 -16.96 -26.29
C VAL A 253 -23.58 -17.49 -25.78
N SER A 254 -23.80 -18.80 -25.81
CA SER A 254 -25.12 -19.39 -25.51
C SER A 254 -25.14 -20.18 -24.18
N SER A 255 -25.61 -19.59 -23.06
CA SER A 255 -26.24 -20.38 -21.98
C SER A 255 -26.99 -19.60 -20.85
N PRO A 256 -28.24 -19.98 -20.44
CA PRO A 256 -29.12 -21.00 -21.02
C PRO A 256 -30.47 -20.46 -21.54
N ASP A 257 -31.24 -21.44 -21.99
CA ASP A 257 -32.46 -21.43 -22.78
C ASP A 257 -33.74 -20.75 -22.22
N PRO A 258 -34.67 -20.38 -23.13
CA PRO A 258 -34.45 -20.35 -24.57
C PRO A 258 -33.65 -19.09 -24.96
N PRO A 259 -32.55 -19.19 -25.73
CA PRO A 259 -31.93 -18.03 -26.34
C PRO A 259 -33.00 -17.32 -27.17
N GLN A 260 -32.89 -16.01 -27.38
CA GLN A 260 -33.48 -15.44 -28.60
C GLN A 260 -32.73 -16.11 -29.76
N PRO A 261 -33.33 -17.08 -30.47
CA PRO A 261 -32.61 -17.74 -31.53
C PRO A 261 -32.40 -16.72 -32.63
N CYS A 262 -31.27 -16.83 -33.31
CA CYS A 262 -31.03 -16.13 -34.55
C CYS A 262 -32.25 -16.30 -35.48
N LYS A 263 -32.93 -15.20 -35.81
CA LYS A 263 -34.12 -15.22 -36.66
C LYS A 263 -33.75 -15.20 -38.14
N SER A 264 -32.54 -14.73 -38.46
CA SER A 264 -31.97 -14.77 -39.80
C SER A 264 -30.44 -14.81 -39.74
N ASP A 265 -29.82 -15.37 -40.78
CA ASP A 265 -28.37 -15.53 -40.90
C ASP A 265 -27.61 -14.20 -40.88
N ASN A 266 -28.23 -13.14 -41.43
CA ASN A 266 -27.67 -11.79 -41.50
C ASN A 266 -28.01 -10.91 -40.28
N GLN A 267 -28.71 -11.45 -39.28
CA GLN A 267 -28.97 -10.75 -38.02
C GLN A 267 -27.67 -10.61 -37.22
N THR A 268 -27.50 -9.52 -36.47
CA THR A 268 -26.49 -9.46 -35.40
C THR A 268 -26.74 -10.58 -34.39
N CYS A 269 -25.68 -11.26 -33.99
CA CYS A 269 -25.70 -12.36 -33.04
C CYS A 269 -26.17 -11.85 -31.67
N PRO A 270 -27.37 -12.27 -31.20
CA PRO A 270 -27.81 -11.91 -29.86
C PRO A 270 -27.05 -12.75 -28.83
N TYR A 271 -26.63 -12.14 -27.73
CA TYR A 271 -26.14 -12.87 -26.57
C TYR A 271 -27.03 -12.66 -25.35
N TYR A 272 -27.08 -13.69 -24.52
CA TYR A 272 -27.61 -13.62 -23.17
C TYR A 272 -26.57 -14.22 -22.24
N TYR A 273 -26.07 -13.40 -21.34
CA TYR A 273 -25.13 -13.83 -20.33
C TYR A 273 -25.65 -13.38 -18.98
N TRP A 274 -25.67 -14.30 -18.04
CA TRP A 274 -26.12 -14.04 -16.69
C TRP A 274 -25.00 -14.35 -15.73
N TYR A 275 -25.19 -14.00 -14.47
CA TYR A 275 -24.20 -14.23 -13.44
C TYR A 275 -24.85 -14.94 -12.28
N GLY A 276 -23.97 -15.39 -11.40
CA GLY A 276 -24.34 -15.97 -10.15
C GLY A 276 -25.44 -15.18 -9.44
N ASP A 277 -25.24 -13.88 -9.26
CA ASP A 277 -26.07 -12.99 -8.45
C ASP A 277 -27.45 -12.67 -9.06
N SER A 278 -27.91 -13.47 -10.03
CA SER A 278 -29.09 -13.23 -10.88
C SER A 278 -28.99 -11.99 -11.77
N SER A 279 -27.84 -11.31 -11.76
CA SER A 279 -27.59 -10.26 -12.73
C SER A 279 -27.44 -10.86 -14.13
N ASN A 280 -27.74 -10.05 -15.14
CA ASN A 280 -27.60 -10.45 -16.52
C ASN A 280 -27.29 -9.26 -17.41
N THR A 281 -26.79 -9.60 -18.59
CA THR A 281 -26.53 -8.71 -19.70
C THR A 281 -27.02 -9.40 -20.96
N THR A 282 -27.76 -8.64 -21.77
CA THR A 282 -28.32 -9.10 -23.04
C THR A 282 -28.05 -8.03 -24.07
N GLY A 283 -27.62 -8.42 -25.26
CA GLY A 283 -27.41 -7.48 -26.34
C GLY A 283 -26.75 -8.12 -27.56
N ASP A 284 -25.95 -7.32 -28.25
CA ASP A 284 -25.30 -7.70 -29.50
C ASP A 284 -23.89 -8.24 -29.23
N PHE A 285 -23.57 -9.41 -29.77
CA PHE A 285 -22.23 -9.96 -29.73
C PHE A 285 -21.43 -9.41 -30.90
N ALA A 286 -20.24 -8.87 -30.62
CA ALA A 286 -19.48 -8.11 -31.58
C ALA A 286 -17.97 -8.25 -31.36
N LEU A 287 -17.21 -7.75 -32.33
CA LEU A 287 -15.77 -7.53 -32.24
C LEU A 287 -15.50 -6.04 -32.05
N GLU A 288 -14.51 -5.72 -31.23
CA GLU A 288 -14.04 -4.36 -31.02
C GLU A 288 -12.55 -4.31 -30.69
N THR A 289 -11.94 -3.14 -30.85
CA THR A 289 -10.58 -2.86 -30.41
C THR A 289 -10.58 -2.39 -28.96
N PHE A 290 -9.89 -3.14 -28.12
CA PHE A 290 -9.63 -2.78 -26.74
C PHE A 290 -8.23 -2.17 -26.67
N THR A 291 -8.13 -1.00 -26.07
CA THR A 291 -6.86 -0.29 -25.86
C THR A 291 -6.59 -0.24 -24.36
N VAL A 292 -5.49 -0.87 -23.94
CA VAL A 292 -5.07 -0.84 -22.54
C VAL A 292 -3.93 0.16 -22.40
N ASN A 293 -4.04 1.03 -21.41
CA ASN A 293 -3.00 2.00 -21.08
C ASN A 293 -1.86 1.27 -20.36
N LEU A 294 -0.70 1.12 -21.01
CA LEU A 294 0.48 0.59 -20.34
C LEU A 294 1.00 1.64 -19.35
N THR A 295 0.96 1.32 -18.07
CA THR A 295 1.86 1.95 -17.10
C THR A 295 3.26 1.40 -17.34
N THR A 296 3.99 2.00 -18.29
CA THR A 296 5.43 1.74 -18.41
C THR A 296 6.15 2.45 -17.25
N PRO A 297 6.94 1.74 -16.45
CA PRO A 297 7.72 2.33 -15.36
C PRO A 297 8.84 3.27 -15.83
N ASN A 298 9.23 3.19 -17.12
CA ASN A 298 10.52 3.72 -17.59
C ASN A 298 10.43 4.77 -18.72
N SER A 299 9.25 5.19 -19.19
CA SER A 299 9.16 6.03 -20.40
C SER A 299 8.30 7.30 -20.31
N GLY A 300 7.56 7.56 -19.24
CA GLY A 300 6.81 8.83 -19.07
C GLY A 300 5.73 9.16 -20.12
N LYS A 301 5.60 8.35 -21.18
CA LYS A 301 4.50 8.36 -22.15
C LYS A 301 3.70 7.08 -21.96
N GLY A 302 2.42 7.22 -21.63
CA GLY A 302 1.49 6.08 -21.63
C GLY A 302 1.50 5.44 -23.02
N GLU A 303 2.08 4.24 -23.12
CA GLU A 303 2.09 3.50 -24.37
C GLU A 303 0.76 2.75 -24.45
N PHE A 304 -0.11 3.17 -25.36
CA PHE A 304 -1.39 2.51 -25.55
C PHE A 304 -1.18 1.26 -26.41
N ARG A 305 -1.50 0.09 -25.86
CA ARG A 305 -1.51 -1.16 -26.63
C ARG A 305 -2.93 -1.45 -27.07
N ARG A 306 -3.08 -1.58 -28.39
CA ARG A 306 -4.35 -1.97 -29.02
C ARG A 306 -4.36 -3.47 -29.19
N VAL A 307 -5.49 -4.06 -28.84
CA VAL A 307 -5.83 -5.43 -29.15
C VAL A 307 -7.09 -5.40 -29.99
N GLU A 308 -6.94 -5.74 -31.26
CA GLU A 308 -8.01 -5.73 -32.25
C GLU A 308 -8.84 -7.01 -32.17
N ASP A 309 -10.06 -6.93 -32.70
CA ASP A 309 -10.97 -8.08 -32.84
C ASP A 309 -11.24 -8.85 -31.54
N ILE A 310 -11.32 -8.14 -30.40
CA ILE A 310 -11.78 -8.71 -29.13
C ILE A 310 -13.28 -8.97 -29.22
N MET A 311 -13.66 -10.23 -28.98
CA MET A 311 -15.03 -10.65 -28.82
C MET A 311 -15.57 -10.14 -27.49
N PHE A 312 -16.63 -9.33 -27.56
CA PHE A 312 -17.28 -8.74 -26.40
C PHE A 312 -18.80 -8.61 -26.60
N GLY A 313 -19.51 -8.49 -25.48
CA GLY A 313 -20.94 -8.20 -25.46
C GLY A 313 -21.21 -6.69 -25.41
N CYS A 314 -21.98 -6.20 -26.38
CA CYS A 314 -22.55 -4.87 -26.37
C CYS A 314 -23.95 -4.92 -25.73
N GLY A 315 -24.02 -4.67 -24.43
CA GLY A 315 -25.20 -4.94 -23.61
C GLY A 315 -26.25 -3.83 -23.64
N HIS A 316 -27.47 -4.16 -24.02
CA HIS A 316 -28.61 -3.24 -24.12
C HIS A 316 -29.64 -3.42 -22.99
N TRP A 317 -29.70 -4.62 -22.39
CA TRP A 317 -30.47 -4.92 -21.19
C TRP A 317 -29.54 -5.53 -20.14
N ASN A 318 -29.18 -4.75 -19.14
CA ASN A 318 -28.23 -5.10 -18.11
C ASN A 318 -28.86 -4.87 -16.74
N ARG A 319 -29.13 -5.95 -16.02
CA ARG A 319 -29.73 -5.92 -14.67
C ARG A 319 -28.73 -6.46 -13.68
N GLY A 320 -28.50 -5.78 -12.57
CA GLY A 320 -27.60 -6.24 -11.51
C GLY A 320 -27.02 -5.11 -10.70
N LEU A 321 -26.24 -5.46 -9.68
CA LEU A 321 -25.55 -4.51 -8.80
C LEU A 321 -24.10 -4.34 -9.25
N PHE A 322 -23.86 -3.65 -10.36
CA PHE A 322 -22.52 -3.40 -10.92
C PHE A 322 -22.03 -1.96 -10.68
N ARG A 323 -22.49 -1.36 -9.57
CA ARG A 323 -22.38 0.09 -9.25
C ARG A 323 -21.02 0.69 -9.63
N GLY A 324 -21.06 1.70 -10.51
CA GLY A 324 -19.88 2.46 -10.93
C GLY A 324 -19.12 1.87 -12.13
N ALA A 325 -19.17 0.56 -12.35
CA ALA A 325 -18.54 -0.07 -13.52
C ALA A 325 -19.41 0.07 -14.77
N ALA A 326 -18.79 0.06 -15.95
CA ALA A 326 -19.49 0.05 -17.24
C ALA A 326 -19.87 -1.37 -17.70
N GLY A 327 -19.38 -2.40 -17.01
CA GLY A 327 -19.53 -3.80 -17.36
C GLY A 327 -18.49 -4.66 -16.66
N LEU A 328 -18.11 -5.77 -17.30
CA LEU A 328 -17.27 -6.80 -16.69
C LEU A 328 -16.19 -7.28 -17.66
N LEU A 329 -15.01 -7.54 -17.10
CA LEU A 329 -13.87 -8.16 -17.77
C LEU A 329 -13.71 -9.60 -17.26
N GLY A 330 -14.07 -10.56 -18.11
CA GLY A 330 -14.02 -11.98 -17.78
C GLY A 330 -12.61 -12.53 -17.90
N LEU A 331 -12.10 -13.13 -16.83
CA LEU A 331 -10.77 -13.75 -16.75
C LEU A 331 -10.83 -15.26 -16.49
N GLY A 332 -12.01 -15.87 -16.64
CA GLY A 332 -12.21 -17.30 -16.58
C GLY A 332 -11.37 -18.08 -17.60
N ARG A 333 -11.49 -19.39 -17.58
CA ARG A 333 -10.72 -20.30 -18.45
C ARG A 333 -11.32 -20.47 -19.85
N GLY A 334 -12.56 -20.01 -20.05
CA GLY A 334 -13.27 -20.20 -21.31
C GLY A 334 -12.76 -19.28 -22.43
N PRO A 335 -13.07 -19.61 -23.69
CA PRO A 335 -12.51 -18.92 -24.86
C PRO A 335 -12.97 -17.46 -25.02
N LEU A 336 -14.04 -17.06 -24.33
CA LEU A 336 -14.53 -15.68 -24.32
C LEU A 336 -13.78 -14.77 -23.35
N SER A 337 -13.02 -15.33 -22.40
CA SER A 337 -12.25 -14.55 -21.43
C SER A 337 -11.21 -13.69 -22.11
N PHE A 338 -11.00 -12.49 -21.56
CA PHE A 338 -9.96 -11.58 -22.03
C PHE A 338 -8.58 -12.24 -21.97
N SER A 339 -8.29 -12.96 -20.88
CA SER A 339 -7.05 -13.74 -20.75
C SER A 339 -6.87 -14.76 -21.87
N SER A 340 -7.92 -15.48 -22.27
CA SER A 340 -7.85 -16.48 -23.36
C SER A 340 -7.71 -15.85 -24.74
N GLN A 341 -8.43 -14.75 -25.00
CA GLN A 341 -8.32 -14.02 -26.26
C GLN A 341 -6.93 -13.40 -26.47
N LEU A 342 -6.19 -13.13 -25.39
CA LEU A 342 -4.83 -12.57 -25.42
C LEU A 342 -3.71 -13.61 -25.51
N GLN A 343 -4.00 -14.91 -25.43
CA GLN A 343 -2.97 -15.94 -25.29
C GLN A 343 -1.97 -15.98 -26.45
N SER A 344 -2.42 -15.74 -27.68
CA SER A 344 -1.54 -15.73 -28.86
C SER A 344 -0.62 -14.52 -28.92
N LEU A 345 -0.96 -13.45 -28.23
CA LEU A 345 -0.22 -12.18 -28.24
C LEU A 345 0.75 -12.09 -27.06
N TYR A 346 0.30 -12.46 -25.86
CA TYR A 346 1.05 -12.23 -24.62
C TYR A 346 1.41 -13.52 -23.86
N GLY A 347 0.87 -14.67 -24.27
CA GLY A 347 1.13 -15.96 -23.63
C GLY A 347 0.00 -16.43 -22.72
N GLN A 348 0.17 -17.62 -22.14
CA GLN A 348 -0.84 -18.35 -21.36
C GLN A 348 -0.69 -18.11 -19.86
N SER A 349 -0.40 -16.87 -19.47
CA SER A 349 -0.29 -16.50 -18.07
C SER A 349 -0.79 -15.08 -17.85
N PHE A 350 -1.39 -14.84 -16.70
CA PHE A 350 -1.69 -13.50 -16.24
C PHE A 350 -1.58 -13.43 -14.72
N SER A 351 -1.31 -12.25 -14.18
CA SER A 351 -1.21 -12.05 -12.73
C SER A 351 -1.81 -10.72 -12.31
N TYR A 352 -2.26 -10.63 -11.06
CA TYR A 352 -2.74 -9.39 -10.47
C TYR A 352 -2.35 -9.27 -8.99
N CYS A 353 -2.41 -8.04 -8.49
CA CYS A 353 -2.20 -7.73 -7.08
C CYS A 353 -3.36 -6.86 -6.59
N LEU A 354 -4.15 -7.35 -5.63
CA LEU A 354 -5.31 -6.63 -5.09
C LEU A 354 -4.91 -5.78 -3.88
N VAL A 355 -5.15 -4.46 -3.95
CA VAL A 355 -4.86 -3.53 -2.83
C VAL A 355 -5.75 -3.80 -1.63
N ASP A 356 -5.26 -3.54 -0.41
CA ASP A 356 -6.09 -3.47 0.79
C ASP A 356 -7.28 -2.55 0.53
N ARG A 357 -8.49 -3.05 0.77
CA ARG A 357 -9.72 -2.33 0.53
C ARG A 357 -9.90 -1.08 1.39
N ASP A 358 -9.27 -1.06 2.57
CA ASP A 358 -9.28 0.09 3.49
C ASP A 358 -8.19 1.13 3.16
N SER A 359 -7.42 0.92 2.08
CA SER A 359 -6.48 1.90 1.56
C SER A 359 -7.18 3.15 1.02
N ASP A 360 -6.44 4.24 0.88
CA ASP A 360 -6.97 5.48 0.31
C ASP A 360 -7.43 5.24 -1.14
N THR A 361 -8.53 5.88 -1.56
CA THR A 361 -9.15 5.71 -2.89
C THR A 361 -8.24 6.06 -4.07
N ASN A 362 -7.07 6.64 -3.82
CA ASN A 362 -6.11 7.05 -4.84
C ASN A 362 -4.97 6.02 -5.03
N VAL A 363 -5.06 4.87 -4.36
CA VAL A 363 -4.08 3.79 -4.45
C VAL A 363 -4.52 2.80 -5.54
N SER A 364 -3.65 2.58 -6.53
CA SER A 364 -3.87 1.62 -7.60
C SER A 364 -2.77 0.57 -7.68
N SER A 365 -3.09 -0.59 -8.25
CA SER A 365 -2.19 -1.71 -8.48
C SER A 365 -2.20 -2.14 -9.94
N LYS A 366 -1.73 -3.37 -10.21
CA LYS A 366 -1.48 -3.86 -11.58
C LYS A 366 -2.16 -5.20 -11.86
N LEU A 367 -2.67 -5.32 -13.09
CA LEU A 367 -2.99 -6.57 -13.77
C LEU A 367 -2.03 -6.73 -14.95
N ILE A 368 -1.42 -7.89 -15.09
CA ILE A 368 -0.37 -8.18 -16.07
C ILE A 368 -0.79 -9.39 -16.89
N PHE A 369 -0.86 -9.27 -18.22
CA PHE A 369 -0.96 -10.41 -19.13
C PHE A 369 0.40 -10.71 -19.73
N GLY A 370 0.72 -12.00 -19.75
CA GLY A 370 2.02 -12.55 -20.10
C GLY A 370 2.85 -12.96 -18.90
N GLU A 371 4.03 -13.51 -19.18
CA GLU A 371 4.93 -14.04 -18.16
C GLU A 371 5.50 -12.91 -17.29
N ASP A 372 5.20 -12.94 -16.00
CA ASP A 372 5.79 -12.03 -15.01
C ASP A 372 7.08 -12.60 -14.43
N LYS A 373 8.20 -12.26 -15.08
CA LYS A 373 9.54 -12.70 -14.65
C LYS A 373 9.90 -12.20 -13.25
N GLY A 374 9.42 -11.02 -12.84
CA GLY A 374 9.68 -10.47 -11.52
C GLY A 374 8.99 -11.31 -10.44
N LEU A 375 7.73 -11.67 -10.68
CA LEU A 375 6.99 -12.56 -9.79
C LEU A 375 7.59 -13.98 -9.77
N LEU A 376 7.92 -14.56 -10.94
CA LEU A 376 8.53 -15.89 -11.02
C LEU A 376 9.88 -16.00 -10.30
N ALA A 377 10.59 -14.87 -10.12
CA ALA A 377 11.82 -14.79 -9.35
C ALA A 377 11.60 -14.54 -7.84
N HIS A 378 10.36 -14.34 -7.40
CA HIS A 378 10.04 -13.98 -6.02
C HIS A 378 10.33 -15.16 -5.06
N PRO A 379 11.10 -14.95 -3.97
CA PRO A 379 11.58 -16.04 -3.11
C PRO A 379 10.47 -16.75 -2.33
N GLU A 380 9.38 -16.03 -2.03
CA GLU A 380 8.20 -16.58 -1.34
C GLU A 380 7.06 -16.97 -2.30
N LEU A 381 7.31 -17.00 -3.62
CA LEU A 381 6.30 -17.50 -4.56
C LEU A 381 6.11 -19.00 -4.37
N ASN A 382 4.91 -19.37 -3.95
CA ASN A 382 4.50 -20.76 -3.86
C ASN A 382 3.47 -21.08 -4.94
N PHE A 383 3.35 -22.36 -5.30
CA PHE A 383 2.42 -22.83 -6.32
C PHE A 383 1.54 -23.94 -5.80
N THR A 384 0.29 -23.93 -6.22
CA THR A 384 -0.60 -25.08 -6.14
C THR A 384 -1.17 -25.43 -7.51
N THR A 385 -1.57 -26.68 -7.68
CA THR A 385 -2.05 -27.24 -8.93
C THR A 385 -3.53 -26.92 -9.13
N LEU A 386 -3.85 -26.37 -10.30
CA LEU A 386 -5.23 -26.19 -10.74
C LEU A 386 -5.79 -27.53 -11.22
N VAL A 387 -7.00 -27.85 -10.76
CA VAL A 387 -7.64 -29.11 -11.14
C VAL A 387 -8.04 -29.05 -12.63
N THR A 388 -7.42 -29.89 -13.44
CA THR A 388 -7.73 -30.08 -14.86
C THR A 388 -8.40 -31.41 -15.08
N ALA A 389 -9.72 -31.45 -14.91
CA ALA A 389 -10.47 -32.63 -15.31
C ALA A 389 -10.71 -32.58 -16.82
N LYS A 390 -10.17 -33.57 -17.55
CA LYS A 390 -10.40 -33.75 -18.99
C LYS A 390 -11.88 -33.97 -19.36
N ASP A 391 -12.75 -34.17 -18.37
CA ASP A 391 -14.17 -34.51 -18.54
C ASP A 391 -15.15 -33.54 -17.85
N ILE A 392 -14.70 -32.40 -17.29
CA ILE A 392 -15.62 -31.43 -16.66
C ILE A 392 -16.27 -30.53 -17.74
N PRO A 393 -17.61 -30.46 -17.81
CA PRO A 393 -18.34 -29.67 -18.81
C PRO A 393 -18.32 -28.14 -18.58
N VAL A 394 -17.70 -27.68 -17.50
CA VAL A 394 -17.64 -26.25 -17.10
C VAL A 394 -16.19 -25.76 -17.09
N ASP A 395 -15.70 -25.36 -18.26
CA ASP A 395 -14.32 -24.87 -18.47
C ASP A 395 -14.15 -23.37 -18.14
N THR A 396 -14.98 -22.83 -17.23
CA THR A 396 -14.91 -21.40 -16.82
C THR A 396 -14.05 -21.21 -15.58
N PHE A 397 -14.13 -22.09 -14.59
CA PHE A 397 -13.59 -21.84 -13.25
C PHE A 397 -12.19 -22.41 -13.01
N TYR A 398 -11.42 -21.71 -12.18
CA TYR A 398 -10.14 -22.16 -11.63
C TYR A 398 -10.36 -22.96 -10.34
N TYR A 399 -10.38 -24.28 -10.46
CA TYR A 399 -10.58 -25.19 -9.33
C TYR A 399 -9.27 -25.46 -8.57
N LEU A 400 -9.37 -25.44 -7.24
CA LEU A 400 -8.32 -25.75 -6.28
C LEU A 400 -8.74 -26.95 -5.44
N GLN A 401 -7.77 -27.81 -5.10
CA GLN A 401 -8.01 -28.98 -4.26
C GLN A 401 -7.47 -28.74 -2.86
N ILE A 402 -8.36 -28.36 -1.94
CA ILE A 402 -8.03 -28.25 -0.51
C ILE A 402 -7.85 -29.65 0.08
N LYS A 403 -6.82 -29.80 0.90
CA LYS A 403 -6.56 -30.97 1.74
C LYS A 403 -7.07 -30.75 3.15
N SER A 404 -6.72 -29.61 3.76
CA SER A 404 -7.14 -29.28 5.12
C SER A 404 -7.10 -27.77 5.38
N ILE A 405 -7.80 -27.35 6.43
CA ILE A 405 -7.80 -25.97 6.92
C ILE A 405 -7.03 -25.93 8.25
N LEU A 406 -6.23 -24.88 8.44
CA LEU A 406 -5.50 -24.58 9.66
C LEU A 406 -6.13 -23.37 10.36
N VAL A 407 -6.40 -23.49 11.66
CA VAL A 407 -6.81 -22.37 12.52
C VAL A 407 -6.04 -22.42 13.84
N GLY A 408 -5.32 -21.38 14.22
CA GLY A 408 -4.60 -21.36 15.50
C GLY A 408 -3.57 -22.49 15.60
N GLY A 409 -2.83 -22.77 14.53
CA GLY A 409 -1.89 -23.90 14.40
C GLY A 409 -2.51 -25.32 14.41
N GLU A 410 -3.84 -25.45 14.37
CA GLU A 410 -4.54 -26.74 14.43
C GLU A 410 -5.17 -27.10 13.09
N ILE A 411 -4.97 -28.36 12.66
CA ILE A 411 -5.61 -28.91 11.46
C ILE A 411 -7.05 -29.30 11.82
N LEU A 412 -8.03 -28.69 11.15
CA LEU A 412 -9.44 -28.94 11.42
C LEU A 412 -9.92 -30.28 10.85
N ASN A 413 -10.78 -30.98 11.60
CA ASN A 413 -11.37 -32.25 11.20
C ASN A 413 -12.55 -32.04 10.24
N ILE A 414 -12.25 -31.77 8.96
CA ILE A 414 -13.23 -31.62 7.88
C ILE A 414 -13.09 -32.83 6.95
N SER A 415 -14.20 -33.48 6.61
CA SER A 415 -14.19 -34.65 5.72
C SER A 415 -13.60 -34.31 4.35
N GLU A 416 -12.72 -35.16 3.82
CA GLU A 416 -12.16 -34.98 2.47
C GLU A 416 -13.24 -34.92 1.38
N GLU A 417 -14.37 -35.61 1.58
CA GLU A 417 -15.51 -35.59 0.67
C GLU A 417 -16.08 -34.17 0.49
N THR A 418 -15.94 -33.31 1.50
CA THR A 418 -16.39 -31.91 1.45
C THR A 418 -15.65 -31.09 0.39
N TRP A 419 -14.42 -31.48 0.06
CA TRP A 419 -13.56 -30.78 -0.90
C TRP A 419 -13.53 -31.45 -2.28
N LYS A 420 -14.24 -32.57 -2.47
CA LYS A 420 -14.18 -33.30 -3.74
C LYS A 420 -14.97 -32.59 -4.83
N LEU A 421 -14.32 -32.49 -5.98
CA LEU A 421 -14.94 -32.09 -7.22
C LEU A 421 -15.58 -33.31 -7.90
N SER A 422 -16.88 -33.28 -8.10
CA SER A 422 -17.59 -34.30 -8.88
C SER A 422 -17.23 -34.22 -10.36
N SER A 423 -17.37 -35.34 -11.07
CA SER A 423 -17.17 -35.44 -12.53
C SER A 423 -18.05 -34.47 -13.33
N GLU A 424 -19.14 -34.01 -12.74
CA GLU A 424 -20.11 -33.09 -13.32
C GLU A 424 -19.76 -31.61 -13.10
N GLY A 425 -18.71 -31.31 -12.34
CA GLY A 425 -18.28 -29.95 -11.99
C GLY A 425 -18.94 -29.36 -10.73
N SER A 426 -19.74 -30.14 -10.00
CA SER A 426 -20.31 -29.74 -8.69
C SER A 426 -19.34 -30.05 -7.54
N GLY A 427 -19.42 -29.26 -6.47
CA GLY A 427 -18.48 -29.34 -5.35
C GLY A 427 -17.12 -28.72 -5.69
N GLY A 428 -16.10 -29.09 -4.91
CA GLY A 428 -14.76 -28.51 -5.00
C GLY A 428 -14.68 -27.06 -4.50
N THR A 429 -13.51 -26.46 -4.70
CA THR A 429 -13.22 -25.06 -4.34
C THR A 429 -12.74 -24.31 -5.56
N ILE A 430 -13.23 -23.09 -5.77
CA ILE A 430 -12.74 -22.18 -6.82
C ILE A 430 -12.12 -20.93 -6.20
N ILE A 431 -11.24 -20.26 -6.94
CA ILE A 431 -10.76 -18.91 -6.63
C ILE A 431 -11.43 -17.89 -7.55
N ASP A 432 -11.99 -16.83 -6.98
CA ASP A 432 -12.83 -15.88 -7.71
C ASP A 432 -12.61 -14.44 -7.24
N SER A 433 -12.04 -13.58 -8.10
CA SER A 433 -11.84 -12.15 -7.83
C SER A 433 -13.14 -11.34 -7.85
N GLY A 434 -14.17 -11.86 -8.53
CA GLY A 434 -15.49 -11.25 -8.66
C GLY A 434 -16.45 -11.59 -7.51
N THR A 435 -16.01 -12.41 -6.55
CA THR A 435 -16.73 -12.67 -5.29
C THR A 435 -16.01 -11.94 -4.15
N THR A 436 -16.76 -11.23 -3.30
CA THR A 436 -16.14 -10.42 -2.23
C THR A 436 -15.67 -11.28 -1.06
N LEU A 437 -16.61 -11.90 -0.34
CA LEU A 437 -16.32 -12.74 0.81
C LEU A 437 -15.91 -14.15 0.38
N SER A 438 -15.36 -14.93 1.31
CA SER A 438 -15.07 -16.35 1.04
C SER A 438 -16.20 -17.22 1.56
N TYR A 439 -16.57 -18.23 0.78
CA TYR A 439 -17.72 -19.08 1.03
C TYR A 439 -17.28 -20.53 1.11
N PHE A 440 -17.58 -21.17 2.22
CA PHE A 440 -17.32 -22.59 2.41
C PHE A 440 -18.63 -23.35 2.44
N THR A 441 -18.64 -24.58 1.94
CA THR A 441 -19.81 -25.46 2.12
C THR A 441 -20.17 -25.55 3.60
N ASP A 442 -21.46 -25.62 3.91
CA ASP A 442 -21.95 -25.59 5.29
C ASP A 442 -21.19 -26.55 6.24
N PRO A 443 -20.89 -27.81 5.87
CA PRO A 443 -20.10 -28.70 6.72
C PRO A 443 -18.70 -28.17 7.05
N ALA A 444 -18.00 -27.57 6.08
CA ALA A 444 -16.68 -26.97 6.33
C ALA A 444 -16.81 -25.66 7.13
N TYR A 445 -17.77 -24.81 6.77
CA TYR A 445 -17.97 -23.52 7.42
C TYR A 445 -18.27 -23.66 8.91
N GLN A 446 -19.14 -24.59 9.32
CA GLN A 446 -19.47 -24.77 10.74
C GLN A 446 -18.23 -25.13 11.55
N VAL A 447 -17.39 -26.05 11.05
CA VAL A 447 -16.15 -26.47 11.71
C VAL A 447 -15.15 -25.31 11.79
N ILE A 448 -14.99 -24.52 10.71
CA ILE A 448 -14.11 -23.35 10.70
C ILE A 448 -14.57 -22.29 11.72
N LYS A 449 -15.87 -21.96 11.69
CA LYS A 449 -16.47 -20.98 12.59
C LYS A 449 -16.33 -21.40 14.05
N GLU A 450 -16.59 -22.68 14.35
CA GLU A 450 -16.44 -23.24 15.69
C GLU A 450 -14.97 -23.19 16.17
N ALA A 451 -14.01 -23.48 15.29
CA ALA A 451 -12.59 -23.37 15.63
C ALA A 451 -12.18 -21.95 16.04
N PHE A 452 -12.61 -20.93 15.28
CA PHE A 452 -12.38 -19.53 15.66
C PHE A 452 -13.08 -19.17 16.97
N PHE A 453 -14.36 -19.56 17.11
CA PHE A 453 -15.14 -19.31 18.32
C PHE A 453 -14.46 -19.88 19.57
N ASN A 454 -13.93 -21.10 19.49
CA ASN A 454 -13.29 -21.77 20.62
C ASN A 454 -11.90 -21.20 20.98
N LYS A 455 -11.16 -20.69 19.99
CA LYS A 455 -9.80 -20.14 20.20
C LYS A 455 -9.79 -18.67 20.60
N ILE A 456 -10.79 -17.88 20.18
CA ILE A 456 -10.89 -16.48 20.55
C ILE A 456 -11.51 -16.37 21.95
N LYS A 457 -10.70 -15.97 22.93
CA LYS A 457 -11.12 -15.80 24.33
C LYS A 457 -10.94 -14.35 24.77
N GLY A 458 -11.82 -13.88 25.66
CA GLY A 458 -11.70 -12.54 26.27
C GLY A 458 -12.46 -11.43 25.54
N TYR A 459 -13.19 -11.73 24.47
CA TYR A 459 -14.06 -10.78 23.76
C TYR A 459 -15.50 -11.27 23.77
N GLN A 460 -16.45 -10.34 23.96
CA GLN A 460 -17.88 -10.67 23.92
C GLN A 460 -18.32 -10.79 22.47
N THR A 461 -19.05 -11.86 22.13
CA THR A 461 -19.69 -11.95 20.81
C THR A 461 -20.73 -10.85 20.65
N ALA A 462 -20.72 -10.20 19.49
CA ALA A 462 -21.66 -9.15 19.14
C ALA A 462 -22.66 -9.70 18.13
N GLU A 463 -23.95 -9.62 18.44
CA GLU A 463 -25.02 -9.87 17.47
C GLU A 463 -25.41 -8.53 16.85
N ILE A 464 -25.36 -8.45 15.51
CA ILE A 464 -25.77 -7.27 14.76
C ILE A 464 -27.02 -7.67 13.96
N GLU A 465 -28.16 -7.07 14.29
CA GLU A 465 -29.41 -7.27 13.58
C GLU A 465 -29.25 -6.96 12.08
N ASP A 466 -29.82 -7.81 11.22
CA ASP A 466 -29.75 -7.73 9.75
C ASP A 466 -28.34 -7.67 9.14
N PHE A 467 -27.32 -8.17 9.86
CA PHE A 467 -25.93 -8.20 9.38
C PHE A 467 -25.55 -9.58 8.81
N PRO A 468 -24.75 -9.65 7.73
CA PRO A 468 -24.58 -10.88 6.97
C PRO A 468 -23.50 -11.85 7.47
N LEU A 469 -22.75 -11.50 8.52
CA LEU A 469 -21.66 -12.31 9.07
C LEU A 469 -22.03 -12.90 10.42
N ASP A 470 -21.76 -14.19 10.61
CA ASP A 470 -22.28 -14.94 11.75
C ASP A 470 -21.41 -14.83 13.02
N LEU A 471 -20.12 -14.52 12.89
CA LEU A 471 -19.18 -14.47 14.00
C LEU A 471 -18.53 -13.09 14.11
N CYS A 472 -19.02 -12.29 15.05
CA CYS A 472 -18.56 -10.94 15.33
C CYS A 472 -18.20 -10.77 16.81
N TYR A 473 -17.20 -9.96 17.10
CA TYR A 473 -16.71 -9.68 18.44
C TYR A 473 -16.75 -8.18 18.72
N ASN A 474 -17.29 -7.81 19.88
CA ASN A 474 -17.16 -6.45 20.40
C ASN A 474 -15.75 -6.29 20.98
N VAL A 475 -15.01 -5.36 20.41
CA VAL A 475 -13.60 -5.09 20.74
C VAL A 475 -13.42 -3.67 21.26
N SER A 476 -14.48 -3.11 21.86
CA SER A 476 -14.44 -1.79 22.44
C SER A 476 -13.35 -1.65 23.50
N GLY A 477 -12.54 -0.60 23.39
CA GLY A 477 -11.42 -0.33 24.31
C GLY A 477 -10.19 -1.24 24.13
N VAL A 478 -10.11 -2.01 23.05
CA VAL A 478 -8.97 -2.91 22.74
C VAL A 478 -8.18 -2.33 21.58
N ASP A 479 -6.91 -1.96 21.79
CA ASP A 479 -6.09 -1.34 20.72
C ASP A 479 -5.42 -2.37 19.78
N ASN A 480 -5.11 -3.57 20.28
CA ASN A 480 -4.54 -4.68 19.50
C ASN A 480 -5.31 -5.96 19.82
N LEU A 481 -5.89 -6.61 18.81
CA LEU A 481 -6.57 -7.88 18.98
C LEU A 481 -5.61 -9.03 18.66
N ASP A 482 -5.49 -9.98 19.58
CA ASP A 482 -4.83 -11.25 19.31
C ASP A 482 -5.88 -12.23 18.76
N LEU A 483 -5.71 -12.64 17.49
CA LEU A 483 -6.62 -13.53 16.76
C LEU A 483 -5.87 -14.78 16.29
N PRO A 484 -6.54 -15.94 16.10
CA PRO A 484 -5.89 -17.15 15.59
C PRO A 484 -5.42 -16.96 14.15
N ASP A 485 -4.27 -17.56 13.79
CA ASP A 485 -3.82 -17.65 12.41
C ASP A 485 -4.76 -18.52 11.56
N PHE A 486 -4.80 -18.27 10.25
CA PHE A 486 -5.62 -19.00 9.28
C PHE A 486 -4.79 -19.38 8.06
N GLY A 487 -4.87 -20.65 7.67
CA GLY A 487 -4.17 -21.16 6.50
C GLY A 487 -4.93 -22.27 5.78
N ILE A 488 -4.68 -22.42 4.49
CA ILE A 488 -5.21 -23.50 3.65
C ILE A 488 -4.05 -24.39 3.20
N VAL A 489 -4.17 -25.69 3.44
CA VAL A 489 -3.26 -26.69 2.88
C VAL A 489 -3.90 -27.30 1.65
N PHE A 490 -3.20 -27.26 0.53
CA PHE A 490 -3.62 -27.88 -0.72
C PHE A 490 -3.15 -29.33 -0.83
N SER A 491 -3.81 -30.11 -1.69
CA SER A 491 -3.53 -31.54 -1.88
C SER A 491 -2.09 -31.86 -2.32
N ASP A 492 -1.43 -30.93 -2.99
CA ASP A 492 -0.03 -31.03 -3.40
C ASP A 492 0.97 -30.58 -2.32
N GLY A 493 0.49 -30.25 -1.12
CA GLY A 493 1.30 -29.88 0.03
C GLY A 493 1.64 -28.39 0.10
N ALA A 494 1.21 -27.58 -0.88
CA ALA A 494 1.33 -26.14 -0.79
C ALA A 494 0.47 -25.60 0.37
N VAL A 495 1.01 -24.63 1.11
CA VAL A 495 0.32 -23.96 2.22
C VAL A 495 0.18 -22.49 1.86
N TRP A 496 -1.02 -21.95 2.02
CA TRP A 496 -1.32 -20.54 1.87
C TRP A 496 -1.82 -19.98 3.20
N ASP A 497 -0.95 -19.23 3.86
CA ASP A 497 -1.24 -18.54 5.11
C ASP A 497 -1.72 -17.12 4.83
N PHE A 498 -2.75 -16.66 5.54
CA PHE A 498 -3.38 -15.37 5.28
C PHE A 498 -3.08 -14.35 6.40
N PRO A 499 -2.81 -13.08 6.04
CA PRO A 499 -2.84 -11.98 7.00
C PRO A 499 -4.21 -11.86 7.66
N VAL A 500 -4.26 -11.39 8.91
CA VAL A 500 -5.51 -11.31 9.70
C VAL A 500 -6.56 -10.40 9.05
N GLU A 501 -6.10 -9.38 8.33
CA GLU A 501 -6.92 -8.45 7.57
C GLU A 501 -7.69 -9.13 6.41
N ASN A 502 -7.22 -10.29 5.95
CA ASN A 502 -7.84 -11.03 4.85
C ASN A 502 -9.03 -11.89 5.29
N TYR A 503 -9.22 -12.11 6.60
CA TYR A 503 -10.34 -12.90 7.14
C TYR A 503 -11.04 -12.28 8.36
N PHE A 504 -10.60 -11.13 8.87
CA PHE A 504 -11.35 -10.33 9.84
C PHE A 504 -11.58 -8.91 9.34
N ILE A 505 -12.84 -8.45 9.42
CA ILE A 505 -13.26 -7.13 8.94
C ILE A 505 -13.74 -6.26 10.10
N GLN A 506 -13.34 -4.99 10.08
CA GLN A 506 -13.80 -4.01 11.06
C GLN A 506 -15.09 -3.33 10.56
N VAL A 507 -16.12 -3.29 11.43
CA VAL A 507 -17.45 -2.75 11.08
C VAL A 507 -17.64 -1.37 11.69
N TYR A 508 -17.23 -0.31 11.00
CA TYR A 508 -17.45 1.07 11.49
C TYR A 508 -18.92 1.49 11.43
N PRO A 509 -19.37 2.38 12.35
CA PRO A 509 -18.63 3.01 13.46
C PRO A 509 -18.53 2.15 14.73
N GLN A 510 -19.07 0.94 14.73
CA GLN A 510 -19.03 0.07 15.90
C GLN A 510 -17.60 -0.49 16.07
N GLU A 511 -17.07 -0.54 17.29
CA GLU A 511 -15.80 -1.23 17.56
C GLU A 511 -16.04 -2.76 17.53
N ILE A 512 -16.51 -3.26 16.38
CA ILE A 512 -16.84 -4.66 16.12
C ILE A 512 -15.94 -5.19 15.01
N VAL A 513 -15.44 -6.40 15.21
CA VAL A 513 -14.65 -7.15 14.23
C VAL A 513 -15.34 -8.47 13.92
N CYS A 514 -15.51 -8.80 12.64
CA CYS A 514 -16.26 -9.98 12.18
C CYS A 514 -15.43 -10.89 11.27
N LEU A 515 -15.62 -12.20 11.40
CA LEU A 515 -15.03 -13.20 10.52
C LEU A 515 -15.61 -13.07 9.10
N ALA A 516 -14.75 -12.90 8.09
CA ALA A 516 -15.11 -12.59 6.70
C ALA A 516 -15.53 -13.82 5.87
N PHE A 517 -16.10 -14.84 6.51
CA PHE A 517 -16.53 -16.09 5.88
C PHE A 517 -18.03 -16.25 5.96
N LYS A 518 -18.59 -16.99 5.00
CA LYS A 518 -20.00 -17.39 5.01
C LYS A 518 -20.17 -18.84 4.57
N ASN A 519 -21.32 -19.43 4.88
CA ASN A 519 -21.68 -20.73 4.35
C ASN A 519 -22.30 -20.65 2.95
N THR A 520 -22.23 -21.77 2.27
CA THR A 520 -23.09 -22.12 1.14
C THR A 520 -23.69 -23.51 1.34
N SER A 521 -24.71 -23.87 0.56
CA SER A 521 -25.33 -25.20 0.62
C SER A 521 -24.30 -26.33 0.46
N SER A 522 -24.51 -27.46 1.14
CA SER A 522 -23.54 -28.56 1.22
C SER A 522 -23.13 -29.19 -0.12
N ASN A 523 -23.93 -29.01 -1.18
CA ASN A 523 -23.65 -29.52 -2.52
C ASN A 523 -23.11 -28.44 -3.49
N ALA A 524 -23.06 -27.17 -3.04
CA ALA A 524 -22.45 -26.08 -3.80
C ALA A 524 -20.93 -26.13 -3.73
N LEU A 525 -20.31 -25.35 -4.60
CA LEU A 525 -18.86 -25.14 -4.59
C LEU A 525 -18.46 -24.15 -3.50
N SER A 526 -17.27 -24.34 -2.93
CA SER A 526 -16.63 -23.34 -2.07
C SER A 526 -15.92 -22.28 -2.94
N ILE A 527 -15.80 -21.06 -2.45
CA ILE A 527 -15.17 -19.93 -3.15
C ILE A 527 -14.18 -19.23 -2.23
N ILE A 528 -12.93 -19.09 -2.69
CA ILE A 528 -11.93 -18.17 -2.14
C ILE A 528 -12.19 -16.81 -2.79
N GLY A 529 -12.76 -15.88 -2.02
CA GLY A 529 -13.14 -14.53 -2.48
C GLY A 529 -11.97 -13.56 -2.50
N ASN A 530 -12.22 -12.34 -2.96
CA ASN A 530 -11.18 -11.33 -3.16
C ASN A 530 -10.57 -10.80 -1.86
N TYR A 531 -11.26 -10.92 -0.71
CA TYR A 531 -10.70 -10.60 0.61
C TYR A 531 -9.48 -11.44 0.94
N GLN A 532 -9.53 -12.75 0.68
CA GLN A 532 -8.41 -13.65 0.89
C GLN A 532 -7.25 -13.38 -0.07
N GLN A 533 -7.53 -12.72 -1.19
CA GLN A 533 -6.56 -12.42 -2.26
C GLN A 533 -5.85 -11.08 -2.09
N GLN A 534 -6.27 -10.23 -1.14
CA GLN A 534 -5.66 -8.92 -0.89
C GLN A 534 -4.21 -9.04 -0.41
N ASN A 535 -3.35 -8.14 -0.87
CA ASN A 535 -1.91 -8.15 -0.58
C ASN A 535 -1.19 -9.47 -0.93
N PHE A 536 -1.70 -10.18 -1.94
CA PHE A 536 -1.00 -11.25 -2.63
C PHE A 536 -0.85 -10.88 -4.10
N HIS A 537 0.30 -11.21 -4.68
CA HIS A 537 0.47 -11.23 -6.12
C HIS A 537 0.13 -12.64 -6.60
N ILE A 538 -1.01 -12.75 -7.29
CA ILE A 538 -1.59 -14.03 -7.72
C ILE A 538 -1.27 -14.23 -9.20
N LEU A 539 -0.64 -15.36 -9.53
CA LEU A 539 -0.28 -15.78 -10.88
C LEU A 539 -1.17 -16.93 -11.34
N TYR A 540 -1.83 -16.76 -12.46
CA TYR A 540 -2.54 -17.81 -13.18
C TYR A 540 -1.64 -18.30 -14.31
N ASP A 541 -1.05 -19.48 -14.15
CA ASP A 541 -0.29 -20.18 -15.19
C ASP A 541 -1.19 -21.25 -15.81
N THR A 542 -1.97 -20.87 -16.82
CA THR A 542 -2.92 -21.78 -17.47
C THR A 542 -2.23 -22.84 -18.31
N LYS A 543 -1.02 -22.55 -18.81
CA LYS A 543 -0.19 -23.51 -19.56
C LYS A 543 0.20 -24.71 -18.70
N ASN A 544 0.70 -24.46 -17.50
CA ASN A 544 1.15 -25.51 -16.59
C ASN A 544 0.06 -25.93 -15.58
N SER A 545 -1.13 -25.32 -15.66
CA SER A 545 -2.25 -25.57 -14.73
C SER A 545 -1.84 -25.33 -13.28
N LYS A 546 -1.25 -24.17 -13.00
CA LYS A 546 -0.81 -23.78 -11.66
C LYS A 546 -1.36 -22.41 -11.26
N LEU A 547 -1.62 -22.26 -9.97
CA LEU A 547 -1.89 -21.00 -9.32
C LEU A 547 -0.68 -20.66 -8.44
N GLY A 548 0.01 -19.57 -8.77
CA GLY A 548 1.07 -19.01 -7.94
C GLY A 548 0.52 -17.94 -7.00
N PHE A 549 1.03 -17.89 -5.77
CA PHE A 549 0.70 -16.85 -4.80
C PHE A 549 1.94 -16.46 -4.01
N ALA A 550 2.16 -15.16 -3.86
CA ALA A 550 3.25 -14.58 -3.08
C ALA A 550 2.73 -13.38 -2.27
N PRO A 551 3.08 -13.24 -0.98
CA PRO A 551 2.72 -12.05 -0.21
C PRO A 551 3.36 -10.80 -0.86
N MET A 552 2.56 -9.76 -1.08
CA MET A 552 3.00 -8.55 -1.78
C MET A 552 2.24 -7.32 -1.30
N ASN A 553 2.95 -6.20 -1.10
CA ASN A 553 2.28 -4.92 -0.84
C ASN A 553 1.74 -4.33 -2.15
N CYS A 554 0.49 -4.63 -2.47
CA CYS A 554 -0.13 -4.24 -3.73
C CYS A 554 -0.34 -2.72 -3.88
N ALA A 555 -0.25 -1.95 -2.79
CA ALA A 555 -0.37 -0.49 -2.78
C ALA A 555 0.91 0.25 -3.23
N ASN A 556 2.03 -0.46 -3.43
CA ASN A 556 3.26 0.12 -3.97
C ASN A 556 3.87 -0.78 -5.08
N PRO A 557 3.25 -0.81 -6.27
CA PRO A 557 3.69 -1.65 -7.38
C PRO A 557 4.95 -1.13 -8.11
N GLN A 558 5.64 -0.10 -7.59
CA GLN A 558 6.93 0.38 -8.14
C GLN A 558 8.12 -0.51 -7.74
N LEU A 559 7.92 -1.49 -6.86
CA LEU A 559 8.87 -2.59 -6.60
C LEU A 559 9.01 -3.57 -7.80
N ILE A 560 8.18 -3.44 -8.84
CA ILE A 560 7.96 -4.50 -9.86
C ILE A 560 8.90 -4.44 -11.08
N ILE A 561 9.71 -3.40 -11.28
CA ILE A 561 10.65 -3.37 -12.44
C ILE A 561 12.14 -3.34 -12.05
N SER A 562 12.49 -3.08 -10.80
CA SER A 562 13.87 -3.18 -10.34
C SER A 562 14.34 -4.60 -9.98
N MET A 563 13.44 -5.60 -10.02
CA MET A 563 13.79 -7.00 -9.67
C MET A 563 14.07 -7.89 -10.88
N ALA A 564 13.73 -7.48 -12.11
CA ALA A 564 13.83 -8.33 -13.31
C ALA A 564 14.96 -7.95 -14.29
N GLN A 565 15.70 -6.87 -14.02
CA GLN A 565 16.94 -6.54 -14.72
C GLN A 565 18.01 -6.20 -13.70
N GLU A 566 18.58 -7.23 -13.09
CA GLU A 566 20.03 -7.38 -12.89
C GLU A 566 20.31 -8.73 -12.25
N VAL A 567 21.23 -9.47 -12.86
CA VAL A 567 21.82 -10.65 -12.27
C VAL A 567 22.65 -10.18 -11.08
N GLY A 568 22.04 -10.25 -9.91
CA GLY A 568 22.63 -9.92 -8.62
C GLY A 568 21.52 -9.68 -7.62
N LYS A 569 21.24 -10.65 -6.74
CA LYS A 569 20.25 -10.51 -5.66
C LYS A 569 20.49 -9.17 -4.91
N PRO A 570 19.55 -8.19 -4.88
CA PRO A 570 19.59 -7.16 -3.87
C PRO A 570 19.05 -7.79 -2.60
N ASN A 571 19.94 -7.98 -1.63
CA ASN A 571 19.59 -8.48 -0.32
C ASN A 571 18.62 -7.46 0.33
N GLU A 572 17.39 -7.84 0.72
CA GLU A 572 16.52 -6.93 1.50
C GLU A 572 17.15 -6.54 2.87
N GLU A 573 18.25 -7.19 3.26
CA GLU A 573 19.12 -6.79 4.36
C GLU A 573 20.05 -5.59 4.02
N GLU A 574 20.27 -5.28 2.74
CA GLU A 574 21.18 -4.20 2.33
C GLU A 574 20.51 -2.83 2.40
N VAL A 575 20.77 -2.17 3.52
CA VAL A 575 20.26 -0.83 3.86
C VAL A 575 20.82 0.30 2.96
N VAL A 576 21.90 0.04 2.22
CA VAL A 576 22.52 0.94 1.24
C VAL A 576 22.98 0.10 0.06
N LEU A 577 22.57 0.49 -1.15
CA LEU A 577 23.02 -0.13 -2.40
C LEU A 577 24.13 0.74 -3.01
N GLY A 578 25.22 0.11 -3.45
CA GLY A 578 26.30 0.76 -4.17
C GLY A 578 26.46 0.15 -5.56
N GLU A 579 26.21 0.94 -6.60
CA GLU A 579 26.32 0.52 -8.00
C GLU A 579 27.56 1.16 -8.64
N GLU A 580 28.33 0.37 -9.39
CA GLU A 580 29.54 0.82 -10.08
C GLU A 580 29.31 0.83 -11.60
N ILE A 581 29.14 2.02 -12.18
CA ILE A 581 28.81 2.21 -13.60
C ILE A 581 29.90 3.06 -14.25
N ASP A 582 30.79 2.44 -15.02
CA ASP A 582 31.94 3.10 -15.66
C ASP A 582 32.73 3.99 -14.66
N HIS A 583 32.80 5.31 -14.87
CA HIS A 583 33.45 6.29 -13.98
C HIS A 583 32.52 6.87 -12.90
N VAL A 584 31.27 6.41 -12.85
CA VAL A 584 30.23 6.87 -11.92
C VAL A 584 29.99 5.82 -10.85
N ARG A 585 29.73 6.27 -9.62
CA ARG A 585 29.31 5.42 -8.50
C ARG A 585 27.99 5.94 -7.95
N LEU A 586 26.98 5.08 -7.87
CA LEU A 586 25.64 5.44 -7.43
C LEU A 586 25.36 4.81 -6.07
N ILE A 587 25.08 5.65 -5.08
CA ILE A 587 24.66 5.27 -3.73
C ILE A 587 23.15 5.45 -3.64
N THR A 588 22.44 4.37 -3.33
CA THR A 588 21.00 4.40 -3.06
C THR A 588 20.74 4.04 -1.59
N LEU A 589 20.22 4.99 -0.81
CA LEU A 589 19.69 4.69 0.52
C LEU A 589 18.42 3.84 0.37
N ASN A 590 18.42 2.62 0.91
CA ASN A 590 17.45 1.58 0.54
C ASN A 590 16.61 1.08 1.72
N ARG A 591 16.03 2.02 2.49
CA ARG A 591 15.06 1.71 3.55
C ARG A 591 13.76 2.51 3.36
N PRO A 592 13.08 2.41 2.19
CA PRO A 592 11.96 3.29 1.83
C PRO A 592 10.78 3.22 2.81
N ARG A 593 10.51 2.04 3.40
CA ARG A 593 9.46 1.84 4.42
C ARG A 593 9.70 2.66 5.70
N GLN A 594 10.97 2.91 6.03
CA GLN A 594 11.40 3.71 7.16
C GLN A 594 11.91 5.09 6.73
N LEU A 595 11.48 5.59 5.56
CA LEU A 595 11.90 6.89 5.04
C LEU A 595 13.44 7.06 4.95
N ASN A 596 14.16 5.98 4.67
CA ASN A 596 15.61 5.98 4.53
C ASN A 596 16.34 6.52 5.78
N VAL A 597 15.89 6.11 6.98
CA VAL A 597 16.57 6.47 8.23
C VAL A 597 18.00 5.90 8.30
N ILE A 598 18.92 6.73 8.79
CA ILE A 598 20.35 6.48 8.92
C ILE A 598 20.59 5.69 10.20
N SER A 599 20.78 4.37 10.06
CA SER A 599 21.19 3.47 11.14
C SER A 599 22.71 3.29 11.18
N SER A 600 23.22 2.64 12.24
CA SER A 600 24.66 2.30 12.35
C SER A 600 25.19 1.53 11.12
N ARG A 601 24.38 0.64 10.55
CA ARG A 601 24.76 -0.11 9.34
C ARG A 601 24.85 0.79 8.11
N VAL A 602 23.93 1.76 7.96
CA VAL A 602 23.98 2.75 6.88
C VAL A 602 25.27 3.57 6.96
N VAL A 603 25.60 4.09 8.14
CA VAL A 603 26.83 4.88 8.36
C VAL A 603 28.07 4.07 8.00
N SER A 604 28.11 2.80 8.42
CA SER A 604 29.26 1.93 8.15
C SER A 604 29.45 1.65 6.66
N LEU A 605 28.36 1.35 5.94
CA LEU A 605 28.41 1.09 4.50
C LEU A 605 28.76 2.33 3.69
N LEU A 606 28.22 3.51 4.05
CA LEU A 606 28.57 4.76 3.39
C LEU A 606 30.06 5.08 3.56
N ALA A 607 30.61 4.90 4.77
CA ALA A 607 32.04 5.07 5.02
C ALA A 607 32.89 4.12 4.17
N GLU A 608 32.51 2.84 4.11
CA GLU A 608 33.21 1.84 3.32
C GLU A 608 33.21 2.17 1.82
N TYR A 609 32.04 2.49 1.25
CA TYR A 609 31.93 2.84 -0.17
C TYR A 609 32.70 4.12 -0.52
N LEU A 610 32.55 5.17 0.26
CA LEU A 610 33.23 6.44 0.01
C LEU A 610 34.75 6.31 0.16
N GLU A 611 35.25 5.56 1.14
CA GLU A 611 36.69 5.32 1.25
C GLU A 611 37.23 4.50 0.08
N LYS A 612 36.52 3.42 -0.29
CA LYS A 612 36.89 2.56 -1.42
C LYS A 612 36.96 3.35 -2.71
N TRP A 613 35.92 4.14 -2.99
CA TRP A 613 35.78 4.83 -4.27
C TRP A 613 36.60 6.11 -4.37
N GLU A 614 36.95 6.77 -3.25
CA GLU A 614 37.90 7.87 -3.30
C GLU A 614 39.29 7.39 -3.73
N LYS A 615 39.70 6.20 -3.29
CA LYS A 615 40.99 5.56 -3.63
C LYS A 615 41.06 4.96 -5.05
N ASP A 616 39.92 4.73 -5.70
CA ASP A 616 39.86 4.14 -7.05
C ASP A 616 39.96 5.22 -8.14
N ASP A 617 41.12 5.36 -8.80
CA ASP A 617 41.34 6.35 -9.86
C ASP A 617 40.36 6.28 -11.04
N LYS A 618 39.63 5.16 -11.22
CA LYS A 618 38.58 5.07 -12.24
C LYS A 618 37.31 5.81 -11.86
N VAL A 619 37.09 6.12 -10.60
CA VAL A 619 35.90 6.85 -10.14
C VAL A 619 36.13 8.34 -10.31
N GLU A 620 35.21 9.01 -10.99
CA GLU A 620 35.22 10.47 -11.14
C GLU A 620 33.98 11.15 -10.50
N LEU A 621 32.82 10.47 -10.47
CA LEU A 621 31.55 11.04 -10.00
C LEU A 621 30.84 10.12 -9.01
N ILE A 622 30.36 10.68 -7.90
CA ILE A 622 29.49 10.00 -6.94
C ILE A 622 28.08 10.60 -7.01
N LEU A 623 27.08 9.76 -7.17
CA LEU A 623 25.67 10.12 -7.07
C LEU A 623 25.10 9.53 -5.77
N ILE A 624 24.33 10.31 -5.02
CA ILE A 624 23.61 9.83 -3.83
C ILE A 624 22.11 10.10 -4.03
N LYS A 625 21.28 9.07 -3.86
CA LYS A 625 19.81 9.16 -3.91
C LYS A 625 19.16 8.33 -2.81
N GLY A 626 17.87 8.57 -2.56
CA GLY A 626 17.05 7.74 -1.69
C GLY A 626 16.00 6.96 -2.47
N ALA A 627 15.76 5.71 -2.09
CA ALA A 627 14.68 4.91 -2.64
C ALA A 627 13.32 5.39 -2.14
N GLY A 628 12.31 5.40 -3.03
CA GLY A 628 10.93 5.74 -2.68
C GLY A 628 10.68 7.23 -2.44
N ARG A 629 9.85 7.56 -1.44
CA ARG A 629 9.29 8.92 -1.25
C ARG A 629 10.17 9.89 -0.44
N ALA A 630 11.34 9.46 0.00
CA ALA A 630 12.24 10.26 0.84
C ALA A 630 13.68 10.11 0.39
N PHE A 631 14.44 11.20 0.42
CA PHE A 631 15.89 11.12 0.32
C PHE A 631 16.43 10.47 1.61
N SER A 632 16.19 11.11 2.75
CA SER A 632 16.37 10.52 4.08
C SER A 632 15.67 11.35 5.16
N ALA A 633 14.96 10.68 6.06
CA ALA A 633 14.31 11.29 7.23
C ALA A 633 15.25 11.54 8.42
N GLY A 634 16.54 11.23 8.31
CA GLY A 634 17.54 11.46 9.36
C GLY A 634 17.89 10.22 10.17
N GLY A 635 18.41 10.41 11.38
CA GLY A 635 18.90 9.32 12.24
C GLY A 635 17.79 8.42 12.81
N ASP A 636 18.14 7.17 13.10
CA ASP A 636 17.22 6.21 13.74
C ASP A 636 16.97 6.56 15.21
N LEU A 637 15.92 7.35 15.48
CA LEU A 637 15.60 7.82 16.84
C LEU A 637 15.29 6.68 17.82
N LYS A 638 14.73 5.57 17.33
CA LYS A 638 14.40 4.42 18.17
C LYS A 638 15.68 3.76 18.70
N MET A 639 16.70 3.61 17.85
CA MET A 639 18.02 3.12 18.27
C MET A 639 18.60 3.96 19.41
N PHE A 640 18.53 5.30 19.32
CA PHE A 640 19.01 6.18 20.39
C PHE A 640 18.20 6.03 21.68
N TYR A 641 16.88 5.92 21.57
CA TYR A 641 16.01 5.73 22.74
C TYR A 641 16.28 4.40 23.45
N ASP A 642 16.38 3.31 22.70
CA ASP A 642 16.60 1.97 23.26
C ASP A 642 17.99 1.89 23.94
N GLY A 643 18.98 2.58 23.38
CA GLY A 643 20.32 2.70 23.96
C GLY A 643 20.43 3.48 25.28
N ARG A 644 19.37 4.18 25.73
CA ARG A 644 19.41 5.04 26.94
C ARG A 644 19.76 4.32 28.24
N THR A 645 19.57 3.01 28.28
CA THR A 645 19.76 2.18 29.48
C THR A 645 21.24 1.87 29.75
N GLU A 646 22.07 1.92 28.70
CA GLU A 646 23.49 1.64 28.76
C GLU A 646 24.29 2.88 28.37
N LYS A 647 25.15 3.33 29.28
CA LYS A 647 26.03 4.47 29.03
C LYS A 647 26.90 4.18 27.81
N ASP A 648 26.91 5.12 26.86
CA ASP A 648 27.72 5.07 25.63
C ASP A 648 27.36 3.98 24.62
N SER A 649 26.18 3.34 24.74
CA SER A 649 25.67 2.37 23.75
C SER A 649 25.63 2.93 22.32
N CYS A 650 25.35 4.23 22.18
CA CYS A 650 25.26 4.93 20.90
C CYS A 650 26.55 5.65 20.48
N LEU A 651 27.62 5.58 21.29
CA LEU A 651 28.86 6.33 21.06
C LEU A 651 29.50 5.98 19.72
N GLU A 652 29.53 4.69 19.37
CA GLU A 652 30.15 4.21 18.15
C GLU A 652 29.50 4.79 16.89
N VAL A 653 28.17 4.68 16.79
CA VAL A 653 27.44 5.21 15.63
C VAL A 653 27.54 6.72 15.54
N VAL A 654 27.51 7.43 16.67
CA VAL A 654 27.69 8.89 16.72
C VAL A 654 29.09 9.28 16.24
N TYR A 655 30.13 8.64 16.78
CA TYR A 655 31.51 8.89 16.37
C TYR A 655 31.69 8.65 14.86
N ARG A 656 31.26 7.48 14.38
CA ARG A 656 31.36 7.12 12.96
C ARG A 656 30.62 8.12 12.07
N MET A 657 29.45 8.61 12.48
CA MET A 657 28.67 9.58 11.71
C MET A 657 29.39 10.93 11.61
N TYR A 658 29.86 11.50 12.72
CA TYR A 658 30.58 12.78 12.68
C TYR A 658 31.90 12.69 11.89
N TRP A 659 32.63 11.59 12.06
CA TRP A 659 33.82 11.31 11.27
C TRP A 659 33.50 11.18 9.77
N LEU A 660 32.43 10.45 9.41
CA LEU A 660 32.00 10.28 8.03
C LEU A 660 31.61 11.63 7.40
N CYS A 661 30.92 12.48 8.15
CA CYS A 661 30.52 13.76 7.63
C CYS A 661 31.72 14.66 7.27
N TYR A 662 32.81 14.65 8.06
CA TYR A 662 34.03 15.36 7.68
C TYR A 662 34.54 14.92 6.29
N HIS A 663 34.52 13.61 6.03
CA HIS A 663 34.97 13.06 4.74
C HIS A 663 34.03 13.38 3.60
N ILE A 664 32.71 13.42 3.84
CA ILE A 664 31.74 13.88 2.84
C ILE A 664 32.00 15.35 2.47
N HIS A 665 32.33 16.22 3.43
CA HIS A 665 32.55 17.64 3.14
C HIS A 665 33.82 17.90 2.36
N THR A 666 34.86 17.15 2.70
CA THR A 666 36.20 17.36 2.15
C THR A 666 36.46 16.45 0.96
N TYR A 667 35.46 15.68 0.51
CA TYR A 667 35.59 14.60 -0.46
C TYR A 667 36.22 15.08 -1.77
N LYS A 668 37.21 14.34 -2.28
CA LYS A 668 38.04 14.79 -3.42
C LYS A 668 37.33 14.71 -4.77
N LYS A 669 36.33 13.85 -4.89
CA LYS A 669 35.62 13.59 -6.15
C LYS A 669 34.30 14.33 -6.17
N THR A 670 33.81 14.67 -7.35
CA THR A 670 32.54 15.39 -7.47
C THR A 670 31.40 14.53 -6.95
N GLN A 671 30.61 15.08 -6.04
CA GLN A 671 29.43 14.43 -5.46
C GLN A 671 28.15 15.19 -5.83
N VAL A 672 27.11 14.46 -6.19
CA VAL A 672 25.78 14.99 -6.51
C VAL A 672 24.74 14.28 -5.65
N ALA A 673 23.96 15.02 -4.87
CA ALA A 673 22.75 14.51 -4.24
C ALA A 673 21.54 14.73 -5.14
N LEU A 674 20.80 13.67 -5.44
CA LEU A 674 19.45 13.73 -6.02
C LEU A 674 18.44 13.64 -4.88
N ALA A 675 18.24 14.76 -4.19
CA ALA A 675 17.47 14.85 -2.96
C ALA A 675 15.96 14.99 -3.22
N HIS A 676 15.38 13.98 -3.86
CA HIS A 676 13.95 13.91 -4.09
C HIS A 676 13.19 13.51 -2.81
N GLY A 677 12.25 14.35 -2.37
CA GLY A 677 11.36 14.05 -1.24
C GLY A 677 11.89 14.56 0.11
N ILE A 678 11.58 13.85 1.19
CA ILE A 678 11.94 14.27 2.56
C ILE A 678 13.47 14.22 2.74
N SER A 679 14.06 15.33 3.20
CA SER A 679 15.47 15.43 3.59
C SER A 679 15.57 16.14 4.95
N MET A 680 15.69 15.38 6.05
CA MET A 680 15.60 15.91 7.41
C MET A 680 16.78 15.45 8.28
N GLY A 681 17.24 16.31 9.19
CA GLY A 681 18.27 15.96 10.17
C GLY A 681 19.54 15.40 9.51
N GLY A 682 19.88 14.15 9.83
CA GLY A 682 21.01 13.47 9.19
C GLY A 682 20.92 13.36 7.66
N GLY A 683 19.73 13.34 7.07
CA GLY A 683 19.56 13.36 5.61
C GLY A 683 20.13 14.63 4.97
N ALA A 684 19.99 15.77 5.64
CA ALA A 684 20.58 17.03 5.17
C ALA A 684 22.12 16.98 5.14
N SER A 685 22.74 16.24 6.07
CA SER A 685 24.22 16.07 6.11
C SER A 685 24.77 15.29 4.91
N LEU A 686 23.93 14.51 4.23
CA LEU A 686 24.29 13.76 3.02
C LEU A 686 23.94 14.51 1.73
N MET A 687 23.43 15.74 1.83
CA MET A 687 22.96 16.53 0.68
C MET A 687 23.61 17.91 0.60
N VAL A 688 23.46 18.73 1.64
CA VAL A 688 23.88 20.13 1.61
C VAL A 688 25.38 20.33 1.32
N PRO A 689 26.30 19.55 1.89
CA PRO A 689 27.73 19.81 1.69
C PRO A 689 28.29 19.28 0.38
N LEU A 690 27.47 18.53 -0.37
CA LEU A 690 27.90 17.98 -1.65
C LEU A 690 28.05 19.11 -2.66
N LYS A 691 28.99 18.93 -3.60
CA LYS A 691 29.27 19.91 -4.65
C LYS A 691 28.00 20.32 -5.42
N PHE A 692 27.11 19.37 -5.65
CA PHE A 692 25.79 19.61 -6.21
C PHE A 692 24.70 18.91 -5.40
N SER A 693 23.59 19.60 -5.18
CA SER A 693 22.39 19.09 -4.53
C SER A 693 21.17 19.53 -5.33
N VAL A 694 20.49 18.54 -5.91
CA VAL A 694 19.34 18.73 -6.78
C VAL A 694 18.09 18.42 -6.00
N VAL A 695 17.20 19.40 -5.90
CA VAL A 695 15.93 19.30 -5.18
C VAL A 695 14.75 19.47 -6.13
N THR A 696 13.58 19.03 -5.70
CA THR A 696 12.33 19.02 -6.47
C THR A 696 11.19 19.73 -5.72
N GLU A 697 10.03 19.89 -6.35
CA GLU A 697 8.82 20.41 -5.71
C GLU A 697 8.33 19.54 -4.54
N LYS A 698 8.61 18.23 -4.58
CA LYS A 698 8.35 17.30 -3.46
C LYS A 698 9.36 17.39 -2.31
N THR A 699 10.43 18.16 -2.48
CA THR A 699 11.49 18.23 -1.46
C THR A 699 11.03 19.06 -0.29
N VAL A 700 11.13 18.47 0.90
CA VAL A 700 10.85 19.16 2.16
C VAL A 700 12.07 18.98 3.06
N GLY A 701 12.79 20.07 3.24
CA GLY A 701 13.96 20.17 4.10
C GLY A 701 13.61 20.70 5.49
N THR A 702 14.18 20.12 6.53
CA THR A 702 14.30 20.81 7.83
C THR A 702 15.70 20.63 8.37
N TYR A 703 16.27 21.73 8.84
CA TYR A 703 17.67 21.84 9.27
C TYR A 703 17.78 22.07 10.77
N SER A 704 16.67 21.83 11.48
CA SER A 704 16.63 21.81 12.93
C SER A 704 16.42 20.40 13.43
N SER A 705 17.07 20.09 14.55
CA SER A 705 16.74 18.93 15.36
C SER A 705 15.44 19.11 16.16
N LEU A 706 14.81 20.31 16.18
CA LEU A 706 13.62 20.65 16.97
C LEU A 706 12.29 20.45 16.22
N SER A 707 12.26 19.77 15.06
CA SER A 707 11.03 19.64 14.26
C SER A 707 10.82 18.29 13.59
N PHE A 708 9.72 17.62 13.96
CA PHE A 708 9.03 16.63 13.13
C PHE A 708 7.51 16.83 13.24
N PRO A 709 6.82 17.34 12.20
CA PRO A 709 5.35 17.33 12.20
C PRO A 709 4.72 16.06 11.60
N LEU A 710 3.97 15.34 12.44
CA LEU A 710 2.59 14.97 12.09
C LEU A 710 1.77 16.27 12.01
N GLN A 711 0.81 16.32 11.08
CA GLN A 711 -0.01 17.48 10.69
C GLN A 711 -0.07 18.65 11.71
N LYS A 712 0.32 19.85 11.25
CA LYS A 712 0.09 21.17 11.86
C LYS A 712 0.79 21.51 13.20
N GLN A 713 1.77 20.74 13.70
CA GLN A 713 2.41 21.07 14.98
C GLN A 713 3.93 20.83 15.00
N VAL A 714 4.69 21.78 15.55
CA VAL A 714 6.13 21.69 15.84
C VAL A 714 6.32 21.10 17.24
N LEU A 715 7.11 20.03 17.34
CA LEU A 715 7.50 19.40 18.60
C LEU A 715 9.02 19.50 18.73
N GLY A 716 9.49 20.30 19.68
CA GLY A 716 10.91 20.50 19.96
C GLY A 716 11.57 19.22 20.43
N PHE A 717 12.75 18.93 19.91
CA PHE A 717 13.56 17.77 20.21
C PHE A 717 15.03 18.19 20.33
N ILE A 718 15.71 17.71 21.37
CA ILE A 718 17.12 18.03 21.62
C ILE A 718 18.01 17.28 20.64
N LEU A 719 19.00 17.98 20.05
CA LEU A 719 20.14 17.48 19.26
C LEU A 719 20.39 15.97 19.37
N ILE A 720 20.27 15.23 18.25
CA ILE A 720 20.97 13.94 18.09
C ILE A 720 21.78 13.85 16.78
N VAL A 721 21.63 14.78 15.84
CA VAL A 721 22.58 14.86 14.69
C VAL A 721 22.87 16.31 14.40
N ALA A 722 23.91 16.83 15.04
CA ALA A 722 24.27 18.23 15.00
C ALA A 722 25.26 18.50 13.85
N PHE A 723 24.78 18.21 12.65
CA PHE A 723 25.35 18.65 11.40
C PHE A 723 24.96 20.09 10.95
N PRO A 724 23.85 20.71 11.41
CA PRO A 724 23.39 21.95 10.81
C PRO A 724 24.19 23.18 11.24
N THR A 725 24.99 23.16 12.32
CA THR A 725 25.69 24.37 12.77
C THR A 725 26.66 24.90 11.71
N TYR A 726 27.63 24.10 11.23
CA TYR A 726 28.56 24.55 10.20
C TYR A 726 27.83 24.90 8.89
N ILE A 727 26.88 24.07 8.46
CA ILE A 727 26.08 24.33 7.24
C ILE A 727 25.33 25.67 7.32
N LEU A 728 24.70 25.96 8.45
CA LEU A 728 23.84 27.13 8.64
C LEU A 728 24.64 28.42 8.93
N VAL A 729 25.94 28.32 9.19
CA VAL A 729 26.80 29.46 9.57
C VAL A 729 28.00 29.68 8.65
N SER A 730 28.39 28.69 7.84
CA SER A 730 29.57 28.79 6.99
C SER A 730 29.30 29.70 5.78
N PRO A 731 30.15 30.71 5.55
CA PRO A 731 30.09 31.57 4.37
C PRO A 731 30.30 30.87 3.03
N GLU A 732 30.88 29.66 3.04
CA GLU A 732 31.18 28.89 1.84
C GLU A 732 29.98 28.07 1.35
N THR A 733 29.05 27.70 2.24
CA THR A 733 27.82 26.93 1.90
C THR A 733 26.58 27.80 1.78
N LEU A 734 26.46 28.89 2.55
CA LEU A 734 25.39 29.86 2.32
C LEU A 734 25.86 30.90 1.30
N THR A 735 25.03 31.19 0.30
CA THR A 735 25.17 32.44 -0.48
C THR A 735 24.82 33.60 0.47
N ILE A 736 25.78 34.00 1.31
CA ILE A 736 25.67 35.10 2.29
C ILE A 736 25.62 36.42 1.52
N THR A 737 24.46 36.69 0.96
CA THR A 737 23.95 38.03 0.69
C THR A 737 22.51 38.17 1.17
N VAL A 738 21.82 37.08 1.54
CA VAL A 738 20.36 37.12 1.70
C VAL A 738 19.87 36.93 3.12
N VAL A 739 20.54 36.39 4.16
CA VAL A 739 19.95 36.45 5.54
C VAL A 739 20.98 36.32 6.67
N GLU A 740 21.14 37.35 7.50
CA GLU A 740 22.12 37.41 8.60
C GLU A 740 21.80 36.49 9.79
N HIS A 741 20.53 36.24 10.09
CA HIS A 741 20.08 35.39 11.21
C HIS A 741 19.13 34.24 10.81
N ALA A 742 19.19 33.79 9.55
CA ALA A 742 18.37 32.65 9.10
C ALA A 742 18.80 31.34 9.78
N GLY A 743 20.09 31.16 10.06
CA GLY A 743 20.60 29.97 10.73
C GLY A 743 19.95 29.78 12.09
N GLU A 744 19.92 30.83 12.92
CA GLU A 744 19.24 30.80 14.22
C GLU A 744 17.74 30.56 14.08
N TYR A 745 17.08 31.22 13.11
CA TYR A 745 15.65 31.01 12.84
C TYR A 745 15.36 29.55 12.49
N LEU A 746 16.02 29.01 11.47
CA LEU A 746 15.81 27.65 10.99
C LEU A 746 16.08 26.65 12.11
N ALA A 747 17.19 26.82 12.83
CA ALA A 747 17.59 25.87 13.85
C ALA A 747 16.75 25.94 15.13
N LEU A 748 16.31 27.10 15.60
CA LEU A 748 15.49 27.21 16.80
C LEU A 748 14.02 26.87 16.55
N THR A 749 13.48 27.23 15.38
CA THR A 749 12.05 27.03 15.07
C THR A 749 11.77 25.71 14.39
N GLY A 750 12.78 25.11 13.77
CA GLY A 750 12.61 23.97 12.89
C GLY A 750 11.64 24.20 11.75
N ALA A 751 11.69 25.40 11.17
CA ALA A 751 10.95 25.72 9.97
C ALA A 751 11.23 24.70 8.85
N ARG A 752 10.19 24.39 8.09
CA ARG A 752 10.27 23.55 6.89
C ARG A 752 10.51 24.46 5.70
N LEU A 753 11.47 24.09 4.88
CA LEU A 753 11.74 24.73 3.61
C LEU A 753 11.37 23.79 2.48
N ASN A 754 10.62 24.28 1.51
CA ASN A 754 10.37 23.55 0.27
C ASN A 754 11.58 23.64 -0.67
N GLY A 755 11.63 22.80 -1.72
CA GLY A 755 12.77 22.76 -2.65
C GLY A 755 13.17 24.11 -3.25
N LYS A 756 12.22 25.01 -3.51
CA LYS A 756 12.52 26.37 -4.02
C LYS A 756 13.23 27.21 -2.96
N GLU A 757 12.72 27.18 -1.74
CA GLU A 757 13.31 27.90 -0.61
C GLU A 757 14.72 27.40 -0.28
N LEU A 758 14.97 26.09 -0.42
CA LEU A 758 16.30 25.50 -0.25
C LEU A 758 17.33 26.07 -1.23
N VAL A 759 16.96 26.20 -2.50
CA VAL A 759 17.85 26.78 -3.51
C VAL A 759 18.04 28.27 -3.27
N ALA A 760 16.97 29.00 -2.93
CA ALA A 760 17.04 30.43 -2.69
C ALA A 760 17.96 30.81 -1.51
N ILE A 761 18.02 29.99 -0.46
CA ILE A 761 18.91 30.20 0.69
C ILE A 761 20.28 29.52 0.56
N GLY A 762 20.53 28.81 -0.55
CA GLY A 762 21.81 28.14 -0.82
C GLY A 762 22.02 26.78 -0.12
N LEU A 763 20.99 26.22 0.51
CA LEU A 763 21.05 24.86 1.09
C LEU A 763 20.86 23.75 0.05
N ALA A 764 20.43 24.12 -1.16
CA ALA A 764 20.47 23.28 -2.35
C ALA A 764 21.04 24.07 -3.53
N THR A 765 21.66 23.41 -4.50
CA THR A 765 22.27 24.12 -5.64
C THR A 765 21.34 24.28 -6.83
N HIS A 766 20.49 23.29 -7.13
CA HIS A 766 19.62 23.31 -8.31
C HIS A 766 18.21 22.82 -8.00
N PHE A 767 17.22 23.38 -8.70
CA PHE A 767 15.84 22.92 -8.66
C PHE A 767 15.47 22.27 -9.99
N VAL A 768 15.04 21.01 -9.94
CA VAL A 768 14.62 20.22 -11.11
C VAL A 768 13.23 19.65 -10.83
N PRO A 769 12.25 19.79 -11.75
CA PRO A 769 10.93 19.18 -11.60
C PRO A 769 11.03 17.66 -11.41
N SER A 770 10.24 17.08 -10.50
CA SER A 770 10.42 15.67 -10.14
C SER A 770 10.22 14.70 -11.31
N GLU A 771 9.40 15.04 -12.31
CA GLU A 771 9.25 14.21 -13.51
C GLU A 771 10.53 14.09 -14.34
N LYS A 772 11.48 15.03 -14.20
CA LYS A 772 12.75 15.06 -14.94
C LYS A 772 13.93 14.41 -14.22
N ILE A 773 13.78 14.07 -12.93
CA ILE A 773 14.86 13.45 -12.15
C ILE A 773 15.39 12.15 -12.78
N PRO A 774 14.55 11.21 -13.30
CA PRO A 774 15.06 10.00 -13.94
C PRO A 774 15.89 10.28 -15.20
N GLU A 775 15.54 11.32 -15.97
CA GLU A 775 16.29 11.72 -17.15
C GLU A 775 17.62 12.37 -16.77
N LEU A 776 17.62 13.22 -15.74
CA LEU A 776 18.84 13.81 -15.19
C LEU A 776 19.80 12.74 -14.65
N GLU A 777 19.29 11.74 -13.90
CA GLU A 777 20.12 10.65 -13.39
C GLU A 777 20.82 9.91 -14.55
N LYS A 778 20.07 9.53 -15.59
CA LYS A 778 20.62 8.91 -16.81
C LYS A 778 21.64 9.82 -17.50
N ARG A 779 21.37 11.13 -17.55
CA ARG A 779 22.28 12.12 -18.13
C ARG A 779 23.60 12.21 -17.37
N LEU A 780 23.55 12.21 -16.04
CA LEU A 780 24.73 12.24 -15.17
C LEU A 780 25.54 10.95 -15.26
N ILE A 781 24.87 9.80 -15.35
CA ILE A 781 25.53 8.50 -15.55
C ILE A 781 26.24 8.48 -16.91
N SER A 782 25.53 8.83 -17.99
CA SER A 782 26.08 8.84 -19.35
C SER A 782 27.13 9.92 -19.61
N LEU A 783 27.17 10.98 -18.79
CA LEU A 783 28.23 11.98 -18.84
C LEU A 783 29.60 11.34 -18.59
N ASN A 784 29.64 10.31 -17.74
CA ASN A 784 30.83 9.50 -17.44
C ASN A 784 32.07 10.36 -17.10
N SER A 785 31.85 11.49 -16.42
CA SER A 785 32.87 12.48 -16.10
C SER A 785 32.56 13.17 -14.77
N GLY A 786 33.59 13.37 -13.96
CA GLY A 786 33.50 14.08 -12.68
C GLY A 786 33.84 15.56 -12.74
N LYS A 787 34.12 16.11 -13.93
CA LYS A 787 34.48 17.53 -14.06
C LYS A 787 33.33 18.43 -13.63
N ALA A 788 33.56 19.26 -12.61
CA ALA A 788 32.51 20.07 -11.98
C ALA A 788 31.71 20.91 -13.00
N ASP A 789 32.36 21.56 -13.97
CA ASP A 789 31.67 22.36 -14.98
C ASP A 789 30.77 21.52 -15.89
N ALA A 790 31.21 20.33 -16.28
CA ALA A 790 30.43 19.43 -17.12
C ALA A 790 29.22 18.85 -16.38
N VAL A 791 29.43 18.46 -15.11
CA VAL A 791 28.35 17.99 -14.22
C VAL A 791 27.33 19.11 -13.97
N LYS A 792 27.81 20.33 -13.71
CA LYS A 792 26.96 21.51 -13.55
C LYS A 792 26.10 21.76 -14.78
N SER A 793 26.72 21.82 -15.97
CA SER A 793 25.98 22.01 -17.23
C SER A 793 24.94 20.91 -17.45
N ALA A 794 25.28 19.66 -17.15
CA ALA A 794 24.33 18.54 -17.26
C ALA A 794 23.13 18.68 -16.31
N ILE A 795 23.30 19.25 -15.11
CA ILE A 795 22.19 19.54 -14.19
C ILE A 795 21.37 20.75 -14.67
N GLU A 796 22.05 21.79 -15.18
CA GLU A 796 21.41 23.01 -15.69
C GLU A 796 20.52 22.75 -16.91
N GLU A 797 20.84 21.73 -17.74
CA GLU A 797 19.98 21.25 -18.83
C GLU A 797 18.53 20.94 -18.38
N PHE A 798 18.35 20.52 -17.13
CA PHE A 798 17.06 20.11 -16.56
C PHE A 798 16.51 21.09 -15.52
N SER A 799 17.34 22.05 -15.09
CA SER A 799 17.03 22.98 -14.02
C SER A 799 16.04 24.05 -14.47
N VAL A 800 15.23 24.55 -13.54
CA VAL A 800 14.35 25.69 -13.77
C VAL A 800 14.69 26.83 -12.81
N GLU A 801 14.47 28.05 -13.28
CA GLU A 801 14.67 29.24 -12.45
C GLU A 801 13.69 29.24 -11.27
N VAL A 802 14.22 29.47 -10.07
CA VAL A 802 13.44 29.45 -8.84
C VAL A 802 12.82 30.81 -8.59
N LYS A 803 11.49 30.85 -8.43
CA LYS A 803 10.73 32.00 -7.94
C LYS A 803 10.07 31.64 -6.61
N LEU A 804 10.38 32.41 -5.57
CA LEU A 804 9.79 32.25 -4.26
C LEU A 804 8.30 32.57 -4.30
N ASP A 805 7.52 31.80 -3.56
CA ASP A 805 6.09 32.05 -3.39
C ASP A 805 5.89 33.25 -2.45
N ASP A 806 4.83 34.06 -2.64
CA ASP A 806 4.62 35.31 -1.88
C ASP A 806 4.54 35.07 -0.35
N GLU A 807 4.02 33.91 0.04
CA GLU A 807 3.88 33.48 1.44
C GLU A 807 5.16 32.90 2.04
N SER A 808 6.25 32.76 1.26
CA SER A 808 7.51 32.19 1.74
C SER A 808 8.04 32.92 2.96
N VAL A 809 8.57 32.15 3.92
CA VAL A 809 9.20 32.69 5.12
C VAL A 809 10.44 33.53 4.80
N LEU A 810 11.09 33.25 3.66
CA LEU A 810 12.25 34.02 3.20
C LEU A 810 11.86 35.45 2.83
N ASN A 811 10.61 35.72 2.45
CA ASN A 811 10.11 37.09 2.23
C ASN A 811 9.92 37.87 3.56
N LYS A 812 10.06 37.21 4.72
CA LYS A 812 9.91 37.81 6.06
C LYS A 812 11.26 38.08 6.73
N GLN A 813 12.33 38.09 5.94
CA GLN A 813 13.71 38.22 6.39
C GLN A 813 13.98 39.38 7.35
N SER A 814 13.45 40.57 7.08
CA SER A 814 13.70 41.75 7.93
C SER A 814 13.29 41.50 9.39
N ILE A 815 12.12 40.91 9.58
CA ILE A 815 11.57 40.57 10.90
C ILE A 815 12.39 39.45 11.56
N ILE A 816 12.77 38.44 10.78
CA ILE A 816 13.62 37.34 11.26
C ILE A 816 14.96 37.88 11.76
N ASN A 817 15.62 38.72 10.96
CA ASN A 817 16.90 39.34 11.33
C ASN A 817 16.77 40.18 12.60
N GLU A 818 15.77 41.05 12.68
CA GLU A 818 15.55 41.88 13.86
C GLU A 818 15.37 41.04 15.13
N CYS A 819 14.53 40.01 15.08
CA CYS A 819 14.17 39.27 16.28
C CYS A 819 15.19 38.19 16.68
N PHE A 820 15.87 37.55 15.72
CA PHE A 820 16.87 36.52 16.01
C PHE A 820 18.28 37.10 16.27
N SER A 821 18.43 38.43 16.14
CA SER A 821 19.62 39.15 16.59
C SER A 821 19.77 39.22 18.12
N LYS A 822 18.67 39.04 18.88
CA LYS A 822 18.67 39.16 20.35
C LYS A 822 19.55 38.11 21.03
N ASP A 823 20.10 38.42 22.20
CA ASP A 823 21.20 37.62 22.74
C ASP A 823 20.78 36.29 23.34
N THR A 824 19.59 36.25 23.92
CA THR A 824 19.05 35.06 24.59
C THR A 824 17.78 34.56 23.92
N VAL A 825 17.48 33.26 24.09
CA VAL A 825 16.22 32.67 23.60
C VAL A 825 15.00 33.40 24.18
N ALA A 826 15.07 33.84 25.44
CA ALA A 826 14.00 34.57 26.09
C ALA A 826 13.72 35.92 25.40
N GLU A 827 14.77 36.67 25.06
CA GLU A 827 14.65 37.93 24.32
C GLU A 827 14.16 37.72 22.88
N ILE A 828 14.60 36.64 22.21
CA ILE A 828 14.09 36.28 20.87
C ILE A 828 12.57 36.04 20.93
N ILE A 829 12.09 35.25 21.90
CA ILE A 829 10.67 34.98 22.08
C ILE A 829 9.91 36.26 22.39
N GLN A 830 10.43 37.12 23.29
CA GLN A 830 9.81 38.40 23.61
C GLN A 830 9.72 39.32 22.39
N SER A 831 10.77 39.38 21.57
CA SER A 831 10.80 40.17 20.33
C SER A 831 9.74 39.65 19.34
N PHE A 832 9.65 38.33 19.16
CA PHE A 832 8.60 37.72 18.33
C PHE A 832 7.19 37.97 18.86
N GLU A 833 6.97 37.94 20.18
CA GLU A 833 5.67 38.25 20.78
C GLU A 833 5.23 39.69 20.48
N VAL A 834 6.16 40.64 20.52
CA VAL A 834 5.89 42.03 20.14
C VAL A 834 5.54 42.13 18.66
N GLU A 835 6.34 41.52 17.78
CA GLU A 835 6.09 41.54 16.33
C GLU A 835 4.79 40.83 15.93
N SER A 836 4.40 39.77 16.65
CA SER A 836 3.17 39.00 16.38
C SER A 836 1.89 39.81 16.56
N LYS A 837 1.95 40.92 17.32
CA LYS A 837 0.81 41.82 17.57
C LYS A 837 0.61 42.86 16.46
N LYS A 838 1.59 43.00 15.55
CA LYS A 838 1.48 43.94 14.41
C LYS A 838 0.65 43.33 13.28
N GLU A 839 -0.09 44.19 12.58
CA GLU A 839 -0.89 43.78 11.42
C GLU A 839 0.01 43.19 10.31
N GLY A 840 -0.43 42.09 9.68
CA GLY A 840 0.34 41.38 8.64
C GLY A 840 1.32 40.31 9.14
N ASN A 841 1.53 40.19 10.46
CA ASN A 841 2.49 39.24 11.06
C ASN A 841 1.85 37.98 11.66
N GLY A 842 0.66 37.58 11.19
CA GLY A 842 -0.06 36.40 11.71
C GLY A 842 0.71 35.08 11.62
N TRP A 843 1.68 34.98 10.71
CA TRP A 843 2.55 33.81 10.54
C TRP A 843 3.45 33.51 11.77
N ILE A 844 3.71 34.52 12.61
CA ILE A 844 4.57 34.41 13.79
C ILE A 844 3.91 33.57 14.90
N GLY A 845 2.58 33.62 15.04
CA GLY A 845 1.84 32.93 16.10
C GLY A 845 2.11 31.42 16.16
N PRO A 846 1.98 30.67 15.05
CA PRO A 846 2.35 29.25 14.99
C PRO A 846 3.81 28.98 15.35
N VAL A 847 4.75 29.84 14.91
CA VAL A 847 6.18 29.70 15.19
C VAL A 847 6.48 29.90 16.69
N LEU A 848 5.90 30.94 17.29
CA LEU A 848 5.98 31.21 18.73
C LEU A 848 5.45 30.04 19.56
N LYS A 849 4.34 29.43 19.15
CA LYS A 849 3.78 28.25 19.82
C LYS A 849 4.76 27.07 19.77
N GLY A 850 5.45 26.87 18.66
CA GLY A 850 6.50 25.85 18.51
C GLY A 850 7.70 26.11 19.42
N LEU A 851 8.21 27.34 19.43
CA LEU A 851 9.31 27.75 20.33
C LEU A 851 8.96 27.51 21.80
N LYS A 852 7.78 27.94 22.25
CA LYS A 852 7.34 27.75 23.65
C LYS A 852 7.11 26.30 24.07
N ARG A 853 6.84 25.40 23.11
CA ARG A 853 6.66 23.97 23.36
C ARG A 853 7.98 23.19 23.32
N SER A 854 9.06 23.80 22.85
CA SER A 854 10.36 23.14 22.71
C SER A 854 11.09 23.05 24.04
N SER A 855 12.07 22.12 24.15
CA SER A 855 12.89 22.00 25.36
C SER A 855 13.63 23.32 25.63
N PRO A 856 13.46 23.91 26.84
CA PRO A 856 14.20 25.11 27.23
C PRO A 856 15.72 24.92 27.19
N THR A 857 16.21 23.76 27.63
CA THR A 857 17.64 23.39 27.56
C THR A 857 18.08 23.29 26.10
N GLY A 858 17.31 22.59 25.27
CA GLY A 858 17.62 22.39 23.86
C GLY A 858 17.73 23.70 23.07
N LEU A 859 16.82 24.65 23.31
CA LEU A 859 16.85 25.97 22.67
C LEU A 859 18.12 26.75 23.02
N ASN A 860 18.52 26.79 24.29
CA ASN A 860 19.72 27.52 24.72
C ASN A 860 21.01 26.89 24.18
N VAL A 861 21.12 25.55 24.24
CA VAL A 861 22.24 24.82 23.64
C VAL A 861 22.35 25.09 22.14
N THR A 862 21.21 25.08 21.44
CA THR A 862 21.15 25.32 19.99
C THR A 862 21.61 26.73 19.62
N LEU A 863 21.06 27.76 20.29
CA LEU A 863 21.43 29.16 20.04
C LEU A 863 22.92 29.38 20.28
N LYS A 864 23.45 28.86 21.40
CA LYS A 864 24.88 28.96 21.73
C LYS A 864 25.75 28.26 20.69
N SER A 865 25.40 27.03 20.30
CA SER A 865 26.19 26.27 19.32
C SER A 865 26.32 27.00 17.98
N ILE A 866 25.20 27.52 17.45
CA ILE A 866 25.17 28.25 16.18
C ILE A 866 26.06 29.49 16.23
N ARG A 867 25.92 30.29 17.28
CA ARG A 867 26.68 31.53 17.43
C ARG A 867 28.19 31.29 17.55
N GLU A 868 28.60 30.26 18.28
CA GLU A 868 30.01 29.85 18.34
C GLU A 868 30.51 29.30 17.00
N GLY A 869 29.65 28.56 16.29
CA GLY A 869 29.97 27.93 15.00
C GLY A 869 30.34 28.92 13.90
N ARG A 870 29.76 30.14 13.92
CA ARG A 870 30.08 31.22 12.95
C ARG A 870 31.56 31.57 12.85
N LYS A 871 32.35 31.25 13.88
CA LYS A 871 33.79 31.58 13.97
C LYS A 871 34.69 30.34 13.93
N GLN A 872 34.12 29.15 13.72
CA GLN A 872 34.80 27.87 13.80
C GLN A 872 35.00 27.25 12.41
N SER A 873 36.12 26.59 12.22
CA SER A 873 36.34 25.70 11.07
C SER A 873 35.40 24.49 11.11
N LEU A 874 35.31 23.75 10.00
CA LEU A 874 34.56 22.49 9.93
C LEU A 874 35.01 21.51 11.04
N SER A 875 36.32 21.31 11.20
CA SER A 875 36.86 20.37 12.19
C SER A 875 36.49 20.79 13.63
N GLU A 876 36.62 22.07 13.96
CA GLU A 876 36.23 22.61 15.27
C GLU A 876 34.71 22.46 15.52
N CYS A 877 33.89 22.73 14.51
CA CYS A 877 32.44 22.53 14.59
C CYS A 877 32.12 21.05 14.86
N LEU A 878 32.69 20.12 14.11
CA LEU A 878 32.39 18.68 14.26
C LEU A 878 32.85 18.13 15.62
N LYS A 879 34.03 18.55 16.11
CA LYS A 879 34.50 18.19 17.45
C LYS A 879 33.55 18.72 18.53
N LYS A 880 33.16 20.00 18.46
CA LYS A 880 32.18 20.60 19.38
C LYS A 880 30.85 19.84 19.35
N GLU A 881 30.32 19.57 18.17
CA GLU A 881 29.02 18.92 18.00
C GLU A 881 29.02 17.44 18.44
N PHE A 882 30.13 16.76 18.24
CA PHE A 882 30.37 15.45 18.83
C PHE A 882 30.29 15.49 20.36
N ARG A 883 30.98 16.43 21.03
CA ARG A 883 30.92 16.61 22.49
C ARG A 883 29.49 16.84 22.96
N LEU A 884 28.79 17.78 22.32
CA LEU A 884 27.41 18.11 22.65
C LEU A 884 26.51 16.87 22.53
N THR A 885 26.59 16.15 21.41
CA THR A 885 25.76 14.96 21.16
C THR A 885 26.03 13.87 22.19
N ILE A 886 27.29 13.58 22.47
CA ILE A 886 27.65 12.55 23.46
C ILE A 886 27.21 12.94 24.87
N ASN A 887 27.41 14.19 25.29
CA ASN A 887 26.97 14.65 26.60
C ASN A 887 25.44 14.69 26.73
N ILE A 888 24.73 15.01 25.65
CA ILE A 888 23.26 14.95 25.59
C ILE A 888 22.76 13.51 25.70
N LEU A 889 23.33 12.58 24.93
CA LEU A 889 22.96 11.16 25.00
C LEU A 889 23.36 10.52 26.33
N ARG A 890 24.40 11.02 27.01
CA ARG A 890 24.73 10.61 28.38
C ARG A 890 23.76 11.18 29.43
N ALA A 891 22.80 12.01 29.01
CA ALA A 891 21.91 12.77 29.88
C ALA A 891 22.65 13.56 30.96
N THR A 892 23.84 14.10 30.63
CA THR A 892 24.73 14.78 31.60
C THR A 892 24.02 15.95 32.33
N ILE A 893 23.13 16.66 31.64
CA ILE A 893 22.44 17.84 32.18
C ILE A 893 20.92 17.72 32.22
N SER A 894 20.32 16.90 31.35
CA SER A 894 18.88 16.69 31.25
C SER A 894 18.57 15.39 30.49
N ASN A 895 17.41 14.79 30.79
CA ASN A 895 16.84 13.64 30.08
C ASN A 895 15.92 14.05 28.91
N ASP A 896 15.84 15.35 28.60
CA ASP A 896 14.95 15.91 27.59
C ASP A 896 15.10 15.24 26.21
N VAL A 897 16.31 14.77 25.84
CA VAL A 897 16.49 14.03 24.57
C VAL A 897 15.63 12.77 24.53
N TYR A 898 15.61 12.00 25.61
CA TYR A 898 14.83 10.76 25.71
C TYR A 898 13.35 11.04 25.89
N GLU A 899 12.99 12.09 26.63
CA GLU A 899 11.60 12.52 26.76
C GLU A 899 11.03 12.98 25.42
N GLY A 900 11.83 13.68 24.61
CA GLY A 900 11.46 14.07 23.25
C GLY A 900 11.21 12.86 22.35
N ILE A 901 12.11 11.85 22.37
CA ILE A 901 11.90 10.62 21.59
C ILE A 901 10.67 9.87 22.08
N ARG A 902 10.50 9.76 23.39
CA ARG A 902 9.33 9.10 23.99
C ARG A 902 8.04 9.73 23.47
N ALA A 903 7.88 11.04 23.66
CA ALA A 903 6.66 11.75 23.30
C ALA A 903 6.35 11.72 21.80
N LEU A 904 7.39 11.73 20.94
CA LEU A 904 7.23 11.82 19.49
C LEU A 904 7.10 10.45 18.81
N THR A 905 7.98 9.51 19.13
CA THR A 905 8.17 8.26 18.37
C THR A 905 7.66 7.03 19.10
N ILE A 906 7.83 6.98 20.43
CA ILE A 906 7.51 5.78 21.23
C ILE A 906 6.04 5.80 21.63
N ASP A 907 5.64 6.78 22.44
CA ASP A 907 4.28 6.91 22.98
C ASP A 907 3.38 7.71 22.04
N LYS A 908 3.98 8.57 21.19
CA LYS A 908 3.30 9.41 20.19
C LYS A 908 2.21 10.31 20.80
N ASP A 909 2.32 10.65 22.08
CA ASP A 909 1.39 11.52 22.80
C ASP A 909 1.56 13.01 22.43
N ASN A 910 2.67 13.36 21.77
CA ASN A 910 3.06 14.73 21.46
C ASN A 910 3.10 15.64 22.71
N SER A 911 3.33 15.12 23.90
CA SER A 911 3.23 15.86 25.17
C SER A 911 4.49 15.68 26.02
N PRO A 912 5.64 16.20 25.55
CA PRO A 912 6.90 16.06 26.27
C PRO A 912 6.90 16.87 27.57
N LYS A 913 7.47 16.29 28.62
CA LYS A 913 7.62 16.87 29.96
C LYS A 913 9.07 17.28 30.20
N TRP A 914 9.42 18.48 29.74
CA TRP A 914 10.78 19.00 29.82
C TRP A 914 11.25 19.25 31.25
N SER A 915 12.55 19.04 31.46
CA SER A 915 13.26 19.31 32.70
C SER A 915 14.54 20.11 32.39
N PRO A 916 14.58 21.42 32.73
CA PRO A 916 13.54 22.20 33.41
C PRO A 916 12.34 22.53 32.50
N PRO A 917 11.16 22.84 33.08
CA PRO A 917 9.94 23.07 32.31
C PRO A 917 9.84 24.47 31.66
N SER A 918 10.75 25.39 31.99
CA SER A 918 10.71 26.78 31.51
C SER A 918 12.10 27.38 31.34
N LEU A 919 12.22 28.42 30.49
CA LEU A 919 13.49 29.05 30.11
C LEU A 919 14.21 29.73 31.28
N ASP A 920 13.47 30.32 32.21
CA ASP A 920 13.99 30.99 33.41
C ASP A 920 14.69 30.04 34.39
N LYS A 921 14.49 28.73 34.23
CA LYS A 921 15.05 27.69 35.09
C LYS A 921 16.21 26.93 34.45
N VAL A 922 16.64 27.34 33.26
CA VAL A 922 17.80 26.75 32.59
C VAL A 922 19.07 27.21 33.31
N ASP A 923 19.88 26.24 33.73
CA ASP A 923 21.15 26.47 34.41
C ASP A 923 22.26 26.66 33.36
N GLU A 924 22.73 27.90 33.20
CA GLU A 924 23.79 28.24 32.25
C GLU A 924 25.09 27.49 32.54
N GLY A 925 25.42 27.23 33.81
CA GLY A 925 26.62 26.47 34.18
C GLY A 925 26.56 25.02 33.70
N LYS A 926 25.37 24.41 33.68
CA LYS A 926 25.14 23.10 33.05
C LYS A 926 25.23 23.17 31.53
N VAL A 927 24.69 24.22 30.91
CA VAL A 927 24.84 24.43 29.47
C VAL A 927 26.33 24.54 29.12
N ASP A 928 27.11 25.31 29.86
CA ASP A 928 28.56 25.45 29.65
C ASP A 928 29.31 24.12 29.85
N LEU A 929 28.91 23.31 30.82
CA LEU A 929 29.51 22.01 31.12
C LEU A 929 29.58 21.09 29.88
N ILE A 930 28.52 21.03 29.07
CA ILE A 930 28.48 20.12 27.92
C ILE A 930 29.31 20.61 26.71
N PHE A 931 29.72 21.88 26.72
CA PHE A 931 30.63 22.48 25.71
C PHE A 931 32.11 22.30 26.07
N GLN A 932 32.43 21.86 27.30
CA GLN A 932 33.81 21.64 27.72
C GLN A 932 34.51 20.61 26.83
N GLN A 933 35.79 20.86 26.55
CA GLN A 933 36.58 19.97 25.70
C GLN A 933 36.77 18.62 26.38
N PHE A 934 36.73 17.55 25.58
CA PHE A 934 37.16 16.24 26.05
C PHE A 934 38.69 16.18 26.12
N GLU A 935 39.23 15.24 26.90
CA GLU A 935 40.64 14.89 26.80
C GLU A 935 40.95 14.52 25.34
N GLU A 936 42.13 14.87 24.84
CA GLU A 936 42.50 14.74 23.42
C GLU A 936 42.20 13.34 22.86
N LYS A 937 42.52 12.29 23.62
CA LYS A 937 42.28 10.88 23.26
C LYS A 937 40.79 10.48 23.18
N LEU A 938 39.91 11.25 23.81
CA LEU A 938 38.46 11.06 23.87
C LEU A 938 37.72 11.96 22.87
N GLU A 939 38.43 12.88 22.23
CA GLU A 939 37.89 13.77 21.22
C GLU A 939 37.60 13.01 19.90
N LEU A 940 36.74 13.58 19.06
CA LEU A 940 36.60 13.13 17.67
C LEU A 940 37.94 13.30 16.92
N GLN A 941 38.52 12.18 16.46
CA GLN A 941 39.77 12.20 15.70
C GLN A 941 39.46 12.43 14.23
N ILE A 942 39.93 13.56 13.71
CA ILE A 942 39.81 13.94 12.30
C ILE A 942 41.24 14.14 11.77
N PRO A 943 41.57 13.63 10.57
CA PRO A 943 42.92 13.75 10.04
C PRO A 943 43.29 15.20 9.75
N GLU A 944 44.55 15.56 10.07
CA GLU A 944 45.10 16.90 9.85
C GLU A 944 45.89 17.02 8.54
N THR A 945 46.23 15.88 7.92
CA THR A 945 47.03 15.80 6.69
C THR A 945 46.39 14.92 5.63
N GLU A 946 46.69 15.21 4.37
CA GLU A 946 46.13 14.52 3.20
C GLU A 946 46.67 13.09 2.99
N GLU A 947 47.87 12.79 3.51
CA GLU A 947 48.53 11.48 3.38
C GLU A 947 47.77 10.38 4.14
N CYS A 948 47.11 10.77 5.24
CA CYS A 948 46.38 9.92 6.16
C CYS A 948 44.88 10.27 6.18
N ARG A 949 44.33 10.68 5.03
CA ARG A 949 42.98 11.24 4.91
C ARG A 949 41.86 10.38 5.47
N TRP A 950 41.99 9.05 5.52
CA TRP A 950 40.96 8.16 6.08
C TRP A 950 41.33 7.61 7.47
N ASP A 951 42.28 8.24 8.17
CA ASP A 951 42.65 7.89 9.55
C ASP A 951 41.64 8.45 10.56
N GLY A 952 41.84 8.13 11.85
CA GLY A 952 40.95 8.56 12.93
C GLY A 952 39.65 7.74 13.04
N LYS A 953 39.58 6.58 12.37
CA LYS A 953 38.44 5.64 12.45
C LYS A 953 38.14 5.23 13.89
N TYR A 954 36.88 4.90 14.16
CA TYR A 954 36.42 4.51 15.49
C TYR A 954 37.22 3.36 16.08
N GLU A 955 37.56 2.35 15.27
CA GLU A 955 38.32 1.16 15.63
C GLU A 955 39.71 1.51 16.19
N ASN A 956 40.31 2.61 15.70
CA ASN A 956 41.63 3.07 16.09
C ASN A 956 41.58 4.10 17.23
N SER A 957 40.39 4.53 17.65
CA SER A 957 40.21 5.46 18.75
C SER A 957 40.32 4.76 20.11
N THR A 958 40.50 5.54 21.17
CA THR A 958 40.45 5.05 22.57
C THR A 958 39.16 4.27 22.86
N TYR A 959 38.06 4.61 22.19
CA TYR A 959 36.77 3.95 22.36
C TYR A 959 36.73 2.55 21.73
N GLY A 960 37.37 2.36 20.58
CA GLY A 960 37.45 1.06 19.88
C GLY A 960 38.40 0.09 20.58
N LEU A 961 39.57 0.57 21.02
CA LEU A 961 40.61 -0.25 21.66
C LEU A 961 40.20 -0.81 23.03
N CYS A 962 39.33 -0.13 23.77
CA CYS A 962 38.80 -0.62 25.05
C CYS A 962 37.75 -1.74 24.88
N LYS A 963 37.13 -1.91 23.71
CA LYS A 963 36.17 -2.99 23.45
C LYS A 963 36.83 -4.34 23.14
N THR A 964 38.06 -4.34 22.60
CA THR A 964 38.80 -5.56 22.24
C THR A 964 39.58 -6.18 23.40
N THR A 965 39.63 -5.51 24.56
CA THR A 965 40.35 -5.95 25.76
C THR A 965 39.43 -6.48 26.89
N LYS A 966 38.13 -6.66 26.62
CA LYS A 966 37.16 -7.24 27.55
C LYS A 966 36.62 -8.58 27.08
#